data_AF-A0A9N9MIT9-F1
#
_entry.id   AF-A0A9N9MIT9-F1
#
_cell.length_a   1.000
_cell.length_b   1.000
_cell.length_c   1.000
_cell.angle_alpha   90.00
_cell.angle_beta   90.00
_cell.angle_gamma   90.00
#
_symmetry.space_group_name_H-M   'P 1'
#
loop_
_entity.id
_entity.type
_entity.pdbx_description
1 polymer ?
#
loop_
_entity_poly.entity_id
_entity_poly.type
_entity_poly.pdbx_seq_one_letter_code
_entity_poly.pdbx_strand_id
1 'polypeptide(L)'
;MYETLHLNLRNIMPSPSTIRKRVVDNQTIEEGLFRFSALKAYLTDHKYPLNIWLSEDQTAINSKIQYSPKNNQLVGFTPPLDESGFPVLNNFPFDTLKQLEQYFENEAKSNYINIIICQPLVDKASGFCLCVYGTNNKFSSEDAERRWNKIEELAQEQGITIEGFSTDGDCRMLKVMKSRSGLPTFSDSDWFFANYDAQRPLYIQDTVHIGTKLKTVFLKPSVELRIGKYKVSSEHLKNLIDTVSKDKHSLTYSTLNPTDKMNFDSFDKMTQEKVVEALKNNIPDSKGTIAFLRISRFLLDAFLSKELTPIERIYKMWISTLFFRIWRYIVSNDNDASLTKNFITLNCYTCIELNAHALVEYVRRCRDSPINKFYPWLLSSQPCEKKIRELRSLTSTFSTVVNFSLFEVLHRLTRTELISKISQDTEGYKFARENKKLGYNTKPAEESLPTETEIGSIIHEAVDYVKTTFLDMEIQVDSETYYRPILKLNKDLNLDEEPGSDEENARENEVEDQKHEDNIINDSDLEDVEDVNLMKDIFSSQRTLNLKDFTHPNEEKTQTSTETSASKSAFLKKNPGKRIANKRSLGKRKKLRRNKESSSEETSDISLHDHSSDDSEYFNEDERSDEEETKKENKVQIEVEKYYAVFYDIGWFLGRVIGQDKNQNDNKDETEETILIKFLKQDLERFVWPKVKDVQVVEKKFVFYGPIDLCGNDPFTLKRMDKNKIEKNYKDMKLCV
;
A
#
# COMPACT_ATOMS: atom_id res chain seq x y z
N MET A 1 1.82 18.05 16.83
CA MET A 1 0.67 18.98 16.69
C MET A 1 -0.36 18.81 17.80
N TYR A 2 -1.19 17.76 17.86
CA TYR A 2 -2.23 17.65 18.92
C TYR A 2 -1.64 17.71 20.34
N GLU A 3 -0.60 16.91 20.62
CA GLU A 3 0.06 16.88 21.94
C GLU A 3 0.74 18.23 22.24
N THR A 4 1.34 18.87 21.23
CA THR A 4 1.89 20.24 21.29
C THR A 4 0.82 21.25 21.71
N LEU A 5 -0.36 21.20 21.08
CA LEU A 5 -1.51 22.05 21.41
C LEU A 5 -2.06 21.72 22.81
N HIS A 6 -2.10 20.46 23.24
CA HIS A 6 -2.57 20.08 24.57
C HIS A 6 -1.65 20.58 25.70
N LEU A 7 -0.33 20.55 25.48
CA LEU A 7 0.66 21.08 26.43
C LEU A 7 0.56 22.60 26.61
N ASN A 8 0.25 23.31 25.51
CA ASN A 8 0.12 24.78 25.49
C ASN A 8 -1.29 25.26 25.90
N LEU A 9 -2.35 24.53 25.53
CA LEU A 9 -3.76 24.83 25.78
C LEU A 9 -4.30 23.97 26.93
N ARG A 10 -3.63 24.05 28.09
CA ARG A 10 -3.93 23.25 29.28
C ARG A 10 -5.39 23.41 29.71
N ASN A 11 -6.05 22.29 30.04
CA ASN A 11 -7.46 22.19 30.41
C ASN A 11 -8.49 22.55 29.31
N ILE A 12 -8.07 23.05 28.13
CA ILE A 12 -8.98 23.32 27.00
C ILE A 12 -9.23 22.04 26.20
N MET A 13 -8.19 21.24 25.96
CA MET A 13 -8.29 19.99 25.21
C MET A 13 -8.17 18.74 26.10
N PRO A 14 -8.90 17.64 25.79
CA PRO A 14 -8.75 16.35 26.48
C PRO A 14 -7.30 15.83 26.49
N SER A 15 -6.97 14.97 27.46
CA SER A 15 -5.66 14.32 27.46
C SER A 15 -5.54 13.29 26.32
N PRO A 16 -4.33 13.04 25.77
CA PRO A 16 -4.10 11.98 24.81
C PRO A 16 -4.59 10.61 25.30
N SER A 17 -4.46 10.32 26.60
CA SER A 17 -4.97 9.10 27.23
C SER A 17 -6.51 9.03 27.23
N THR A 18 -7.18 10.16 27.44
CA THR A 18 -8.66 10.26 27.36
C THR A 18 -9.15 10.01 25.93
N ILE A 19 -8.43 10.52 24.92
CA ILE A 19 -8.74 10.25 23.51
C ILE A 19 -8.46 8.79 23.15
N ARG A 20 -7.28 8.25 23.49
CA ARG A 20 -6.94 6.84 23.25
C ARG A 20 -7.99 5.92 23.86
N LYS A 21 -8.44 6.19 25.10
CA LYS A 21 -9.53 5.41 25.70
C LYS A 21 -10.80 5.50 24.86
N ARG A 22 -11.30 6.70 24.52
CA ARG A 22 -12.51 6.84 23.66
C ARG A 22 -12.38 6.20 22.27
N VAL A 23 -11.17 6.10 21.71
CA VAL A 23 -10.91 5.41 20.44
C VAL A 23 -10.95 3.88 20.60
N VAL A 24 -10.53 3.35 21.75
CA VAL A 24 -10.60 1.91 22.10
C VAL A 24 -11.97 1.50 22.64
N ASP A 25 -12.73 2.43 23.23
CA ASP A 25 -14.13 2.24 23.64
C ASP A 25 -15.08 2.17 22.41
N ASN A 26 -14.63 2.60 21.21
CA ASN A 26 -15.32 2.36 19.93
C ASN A 26 -14.95 0.97 19.37
N GLN A 27 -15.77 0.42 18.48
CA GLN A 27 -15.57 -0.91 17.90
C GLN A 27 -14.16 -1.08 17.30
N THR A 28 -13.38 -1.98 17.91
CA THR A 28 -12.16 -2.52 17.28
C THR A 28 -12.57 -3.41 16.12
N ILE A 29 -11.90 -3.29 14.99
CA ILE A 29 -12.03 -4.26 13.91
C ILE A 29 -11.25 -5.52 14.30
N GLU A 30 -11.88 -6.67 14.13
CA GLU A 30 -11.36 -7.99 14.46
C GLU A 30 -11.04 -8.74 13.15
N GLU A 31 -10.06 -9.63 13.19
CA GLU A 31 -9.55 -10.31 12.00
C GLU A 31 -10.57 -11.32 11.45
N GLY A 32 -10.79 -11.31 10.12
CA GLY A 32 -11.73 -12.21 9.44
C GLY A 32 -13.22 -11.92 9.70
N LEU A 33 -13.55 -11.16 10.75
CA LEU A 33 -14.93 -10.95 11.18
C LEU A 33 -15.68 -10.02 10.22
N PHE A 34 -16.79 -10.54 9.68
CA PHE A 34 -17.73 -9.79 8.87
C PHE A 34 -18.48 -8.70 9.64
N ARG A 35 -18.64 -7.54 8.99
CA ARG A 35 -19.26 -6.35 9.59
C ARG A 35 -20.59 -5.93 8.94
N PHE A 36 -21.35 -6.87 8.37
CA PHE A 36 -22.59 -6.57 7.63
C PHE A 36 -23.63 -5.76 8.41
N SER A 37 -23.81 -6.00 9.72
CA SER A 37 -24.73 -5.18 10.53
C SER A 37 -24.26 -3.73 10.71
N ALA A 38 -22.94 -3.51 10.78
CA ALA A 38 -22.35 -2.17 10.82
C ALA A 38 -22.38 -1.49 9.44
N LEU A 39 -22.22 -2.25 8.35
CA LEU A 39 -22.46 -1.80 6.98
C LEU A 39 -23.92 -1.36 6.78
N LYS A 40 -24.90 -2.14 7.26
CA LYS A 40 -26.32 -1.78 7.20
C LYS A 40 -26.63 -0.49 7.96
N ALA A 41 -26.07 -0.33 9.16
CA ALA A 41 -26.15 0.91 9.92
C ALA A 41 -25.51 2.09 9.15
N TYR A 42 -24.30 1.92 8.62
CA TYR A 42 -23.60 2.92 7.80
C TYR A 42 -24.43 3.37 6.59
N LEU A 43 -24.99 2.44 5.80
CA LEU A 43 -25.84 2.77 4.65
C LEU A 43 -27.11 3.52 5.09
N THR A 44 -27.73 3.09 6.19
CA THR A 44 -28.97 3.70 6.72
C THR A 44 -28.74 5.11 7.26
N ASP A 45 -27.70 5.31 8.09
CA ASP A 45 -27.32 6.60 8.67
C ASP A 45 -27.06 7.66 7.57
N HIS A 46 -26.41 7.25 6.48
CA HIS A 46 -26.07 8.12 5.35
C HIS A 46 -27.18 8.21 4.28
N LYS A 47 -28.30 7.50 4.45
CA LYS A 47 -29.42 7.41 3.48
C LYS A 47 -28.98 6.93 2.09
N TYR A 48 -27.98 6.05 2.04
CA TYR A 48 -27.54 5.37 0.83
C TYR A 48 -28.49 4.20 0.50
N PRO A 49 -28.61 3.78 -0.77
CA PRO A 49 -29.33 2.56 -1.11
C PRO A 49 -28.68 1.34 -0.45
N LEU A 50 -29.45 0.28 -0.22
CA LEU A 50 -28.93 -1.01 0.23
C LEU A 50 -28.32 -1.83 -0.92
N ASN A 51 -27.91 -1.17 -2.00
CA ASN A 51 -27.31 -1.72 -3.20
C ASN A 51 -25.85 -1.28 -3.25
N ILE A 52 -24.93 -2.26 -3.19
CA ILE A 52 -23.48 -2.03 -3.10
C ILE A 52 -22.72 -2.68 -4.24
N TRP A 53 -21.56 -2.11 -4.55
CA TRP A 53 -20.50 -2.79 -5.26
C TRP A 53 -19.48 -3.36 -4.27
N LEU A 54 -18.89 -4.51 -4.56
CA LEU A 54 -17.86 -5.11 -3.73
C LEU A 54 -16.49 -5.12 -4.43
N SER A 55 -15.47 -4.69 -3.70
CA SER A 55 -14.08 -4.69 -4.12
C SER A 55 -13.30 -5.64 -3.21
N GLU A 56 -12.51 -6.55 -3.79
CA GLU A 56 -11.56 -7.42 -3.09
C GLU A 56 -10.16 -7.24 -3.68
N ASP A 57 -9.14 -7.17 -2.83
CA ASP A 57 -7.78 -6.78 -3.18
C ASP A 57 -6.78 -7.23 -2.10
N GLN A 58 -5.52 -7.49 -2.47
CA GLN A 58 -4.48 -7.94 -1.53
C GLN A 58 -3.25 -7.04 -1.55
N THR A 59 -2.63 -6.86 -0.38
CA THR A 59 -1.39 -6.07 -0.28
C THR A 59 -0.42 -6.64 0.74
N ALA A 60 0.87 -6.58 0.41
CA ALA A 60 1.95 -7.06 1.25
C ALA A 60 2.04 -6.26 2.57
N ILE A 61 2.42 -6.96 3.63
CA ILE A 61 2.62 -6.45 4.99
C ILE A 61 3.95 -6.89 5.58
N ASN A 62 4.35 -6.26 6.68
CA ASN A 62 5.46 -6.75 7.50
C ASN A 62 4.97 -7.98 8.27
N SER A 63 5.49 -9.18 7.94
CA SER A 63 5.12 -10.49 8.49
C SER A 63 5.52 -10.68 9.96
N LYS A 64 4.92 -9.89 10.86
CA LYS A 64 5.22 -9.88 12.30
C LYS A 64 4.07 -10.47 13.12
N ILE A 65 4.40 -11.46 13.95
CA ILE A 65 3.50 -12.01 14.96
C ILE A 65 3.41 -11.04 16.15
N GLN A 66 2.20 -10.72 16.59
CA GLN A 66 1.97 -9.82 17.73
C GLN A 66 0.80 -10.33 18.59
N TYR A 67 1.00 -10.34 19.91
CA TYR A 67 -0.05 -10.68 20.86
C TYR A 67 -1.09 -9.56 20.98
N SER A 68 -2.38 -9.93 20.96
CA SER A 68 -3.52 -9.05 21.18
C SER A 68 -4.11 -9.24 22.58
N PRO A 69 -3.83 -8.34 23.54
CA PRO A 69 -4.32 -8.48 24.92
C PRO A 69 -5.84 -8.34 25.09
N LYS A 70 -6.56 -7.89 24.05
CA LYS A 70 -8.02 -7.80 24.08
C LYS A 70 -8.67 -9.16 23.87
N ASN A 71 -8.12 -9.98 22.97
CA ASN A 71 -8.73 -11.24 22.54
C ASN A 71 -7.98 -12.48 23.05
N ASN A 72 -6.87 -12.29 23.76
CA ASN A 72 -5.93 -13.34 24.17
C ASN A 72 -5.41 -14.20 23.00
N GLN A 73 -5.14 -13.59 21.84
CA GLN A 73 -4.73 -14.30 20.61
C GLN A 73 -3.44 -13.74 20.01
N LEU A 74 -2.76 -14.54 19.20
CA LEU A 74 -1.64 -14.12 18.36
C LEU A 74 -2.17 -13.68 16.98
N VAL A 75 -1.76 -12.49 16.54
CA VAL A 75 -2.16 -11.89 15.25
C VAL A 75 -0.94 -11.85 14.34
N GLY A 76 -1.10 -12.24 13.08
CA GLY A 76 -0.02 -12.20 12.07
C GLY A 76 0.42 -13.57 11.55
N PHE A 77 -0.06 -14.67 12.10
CA PHE A 77 -0.09 -15.96 11.39
C PHE A 77 -1.18 -15.94 10.31
N THR A 78 -1.20 -16.91 9.40
CA THR A 78 -2.29 -17.13 8.44
C THR A 78 -3.26 -18.15 9.00
N PRO A 79 -4.52 -17.79 9.34
CA PRO A 79 -5.50 -18.77 9.79
C PRO A 79 -5.89 -19.71 8.62
N PRO A 80 -6.23 -20.98 8.90
CA PRO A 80 -6.69 -21.91 7.87
C PRO A 80 -8.05 -21.46 7.32
N LEU A 81 -8.31 -21.77 6.05
CA LEU A 81 -9.61 -21.51 5.42
C LEU A 81 -10.62 -22.59 5.79
N ASP A 82 -11.88 -22.18 5.99
CA ASP A 82 -13.00 -23.05 6.34
C ASP A 82 -13.76 -23.58 5.10
N GLU A 83 -14.90 -24.24 5.34
CA GLU A 83 -15.78 -24.72 4.26
C GLU A 83 -16.35 -23.58 3.38
N SER A 84 -16.32 -22.33 3.85
CA SER A 84 -16.73 -21.14 3.10
C SER A 84 -15.58 -20.40 2.41
N GLY A 85 -14.33 -20.87 2.50
CA GLY A 85 -13.18 -20.19 1.91
C GLY A 85 -12.76 -18.90 2.63
N PHE A 86 -13.17 -18.74 3.89
CA PHE A 86 -12.76 -17.67 4.80
C PHE A 86 -11.84 -18.19 5.93
N PRO A 87 -10.99 -17.34 6.53
CA PRO A 87 -10.16 -17.76 7.65
C PRO A 87 -10.99 -18.07 8.90
N VAL A 88 -10.65 -19.15 9.60
CA VAL A 88 -11.28 -19.52 10.89
C VAL A 88 -11.04 -18.42 11.93
N LEU A 89 -12.14 -17.89 12.50
CA LEU A 89 -12.11 -16.82 13.49
C LEU A 89 -11.50 -17.26 14.83
N ASN A 90 -10.90 -16.31 15.55
CA ASN A 90 -10.28 -16.50 16.88
C ASN A 90 -9.23 -17.62 16.94
N ASN A 91 -8.55 -17.89 15.81
CA ASN A 91 -7.44 -18.83 15.79
C ASN A 91 -6.22 -18.30 16.57
N PHE A 92 -5.32 -19.20 16.95
CA PHE A 92 -4.09 -18.92 17.71
C PHE A 92 -4.30 -18.26 19.11
N PRO A 93 -5.18 -18.80 19.97
CA PRO A 93 -5.27 -18.36 21.37
C PRO A 93 -3.97 -18.62 22.14
N PHE A 94 -3.60 -17.72 23.04
CA PHE A 94 -2.36 -17.80 23.83
C PHE A 94 -2.65 -18.07 25.31
N ASP A 95 -2.79 -19.36 25.66
CA ASP A 95 -2.98 -19.78 27.06
C ASP A 95 -1.68 -20.31 27.69
N THR A 96 -0.76 -20.86 26.87
CA THR A 96 0.50 -21.47 27.34
C THR A 96 1.68 -21.21 26.40
N LEU A 97 2.90 -21.23 26.95
CA LEU A 97 4.15 -21.16 26.17
C LEU A 97 4.30 -22.34 25.20
N LYS A 98 3.76 -23.52 25.52
CA LYS A 98 3.84 -24.68 24.63
C LYS A 98 3.00 -24.51 23.36
N GLN A 99 1.80 -23.90 23.46
CA GLN A 99 1.04 -23.51 22.27
C GLN A 99 1.81 -22.49 21.42
N LEU A 100 2.45 -21.51 22.05
CA LEU A 100 3.28 -20.51 21.36
C LEU A 100 4.44 -21.17 20.58
N GLU A 101 5.18 -22.08 21.20
CA GLU A 101 6.22 -22.89 20.53
C GLU A 101 5.64 -23.64 19.32
N GLN A 102 4.52 -24.37 19.52
CA GLN A 102 3.87 -25.13 18.45
C GLN A 102 3.39 -24.25 17.29
N TYR A 103 2.88 -23.05 17.54
CA TYR A 103 2.49 -22.14 16.46
C TYR A 103 3.70 -21.61 15.67
N PHE A 104 4.79 -21.24 16.35
CA PHE A 104 6.01 -20.80 15.66
C PHE A 104 6.73 -21.92 14.89
N GLU A 105 6.54 -23.19 15.27
CA GLU A 105 7.07 -24.34 14.54
C GLU A 105 6.25 -24.75 13.30
N ASN A 106 4.91 -24.61 13.35
CA ASN A 106 4.00 -25.25 12.38
C ASN A 106 3.20 -24.27 11.51
N GLU A 107 3.00 -23.01 11.93
CA GLU A 107 2.05 -22.09 11.30
C GLU A 107 2.72 -21.06 10.39
N ALA A 108 2.11 -20.79 9.24
CA ALA A 108 2.64 -19.83 8.28
C ALA A 108 2.46 -18.38 8.79
N LYS A 109 3.52 -17.55 8.68
CA LYS A 109 3.42 -16.08 8.85
C LYS A 109 2.59 -15.50 7.69
N SER A 110 1.67 -14.57 7.99
CA SER A 110 0.92 -13.82 6.97
C SER A 110 1.80 -12.75 6.34
N ASN A 111 2.01 -12.87 5.02
CA ASN A 111 2.82 -11.93 4.23
C ASN A 111 1.96 -10.86 3.54
N TYR A 112 0.66 -11.11 3.41
CA TYR A 112 -0.32 -10.23 2.79
C TYR A 112 -1.50 -10.01 3.76
N ILE A 113 -2.23 -8.93 3.53
CA ILE A 113 -3.64 -8.83 3.94
C ILE A 113 -4.53 -8.94 2.72
N ASN A 114 -5.68 -9.59 2.90
CA ASN A 114 -6.83 -9.41 2.01
C ASN A 114 -7.78 -8.39 2.64
N ILE A 115 -8.31 -7.46 1.85
CA ILE A 115 -9.27 -6.44 2.30
C ILE A 115 -10.49 -6.40 1.39
N ILE A 116 -11.67 -6.45 2.01
CA ILE A 116 -12.97 -6.43 1.32
C ILE A 116 -13.67 -5.11 1.63
N ILE A 117 -13.88 -4.30 0.59
CA ILE A 117 -14.52 -2.99 0.66
C ILE A 117 -15.89 -3.02 -0.04
N CYS A 118 -16.93 -2.55 0.66
CA CYS A 118 -18.24 -2.31 0.07
C CYS A 118 -18.37 -0.83 -0.32
N GLN A 119 -18.46 -0.56 -1.61
CA GLN A 119 -18.66 0.78 -2.17
C GLN A 119 -20.16 1.03 -2.43
N PRO A 120 -20.80 2.00 -1.75
CA PRO A 120 -22.17 2.40 -2.10
C PRO A 120 -22.20 2.98 -3.53
N LEU A 121 -23.25 2.66 -4.31
CA LEU A 121 -23.46 3.19 -5.66
C LEU A 121 -23.98 4.64 -5.65
N VAL A 122 -23.22 5.53 -5.00
CA VAL A 122 -23.49 6.96 -4.87
C VAL A 122 -22.18 7.72 -5.11
N ASP A 123 -22.17 8.67 -6.05
CA ASP A 123 -20.94 9.41 -6.37
C ASP A 123 -20.39 10.13 -5.13
N LYS A 124 -19.08 9.99 -4.90
CA LYS A 124 -18.31 10.51 -3.74
C LYS A 124 -18.61 9.85 -2.39
N ALA A 125 -19.49 8.83 -2.31
CA ALA A 125 -19.63 8.04 -1.08
C ALA A 125 -18.33 7.27 -0.78
N SER A 126 -17.96 7.16 0.50
CA SER A 126 -16.82 6.35 0.93
C SER A 126 -17.15 4.86 0.96
N GLY A 127 -16.22 4.02 0.48
CA GLY A 127 -16.25 2.58 0.68
C GLY A 127 -16.07 2.20 2.16
N PHE A 128 -16.86 1.23 2.62
CA PHE A 128 -16.88 0.70 3.97
C PHE A 128 -16.02 -0.57 4.08
N CYS A 129 -15.25 -0.73 5.16
CA CYS A 129 -14.40 -1.91 5.37
C CYS A 129 -15.22 -3.08 5.95
N LEU A 130 -15.66 -4.01 5.09
CA LEU A 130 -16.52 -5.12 5.47
C LEU A 130 -15.76 -6.21 6.24
N CYS A 131 -14.56 -6.55 5.79
CA CYS A 131 -13.69 -7.58 6.37
C CYS A 131 -12.22 -7.31 5.99
N VAL A 132 -11.29 -7.76 6.84
CA VAL A 132 -9.83 -7.76 6.60
C VAL A 132 -9.20 -8.95 7.33
N TYR A 133 -8.22 -9.61 6.73
CA TYR A 133 -7.52 -10.75 7.36
C TYR A 133 -6.12 -10.99 6.80
N GLY A 134 -5.28 -11.70 7.57
CA GLY A 134 -3.94 -12.12 7.16
C GLY A 134 -3.98 -13.30 6.20
N THR A 135 -3.13 -13.29 5.18
CA THR A 135 -2.99 -14.41 4.24
C THR A 135 -1.54 -14.60 3.76
N ASN A 136 -1.25 -15.82 3.31
CA ASN A 136 -0.01 -16.22 2.65
C ASN A 136 -0.16 -16.22 1.10
N ASN A 137 -1.30 -15.75 0.58
CA ASN A 137 -1.65 -15.72 -0.85
C ASN A 137 -1.76 -17.11 -1.52
N LYS A 138 -2.04 -18.19 -0.76
CA LYS A 138 -2.16 -19.57 -1.28
C LYS A 138 -3.60 -20.12 -1.40
N PHE A 139 -4.60 -19.24 -1.47
CA PHE A 139 -5.99 -19.64 -1.72
C PHE A 139 -6.20 -20.10 -3.18
N SER A 140 -7.21 -20.93 -3.44
CA SER A 140 -7.59 -21.40 -4.79
C SER A 140 -8.75 -20.60 -5.40
N SER A 141 -9.10 -20.85 -6.67
CA SER A 141 -10.33 -20.30 -7.29
C SER A 141 -11.60 -20.79 -6.59
N GLU A 142 -11.60 -22.02 -6.10
CA GLU A 142 -12.71 -22.68 -5.42
C GLU A 142 -12.87 -22.11 -3.99
N ASP A 143 -11.78 -21.67 -3.35
CA ASP A 143 -11.85 -20.86 -2.14
C ASP A 143 -12.51 -19.51 -2.41
N ALA A 144 -12.12 -18.81 -3.49
CA ALA A 144 -12.70 -17.52 -3.85
C ALA A 144 -14.20 -17.61 -4.22
N GLU A 145 -14.60 -18.68 -4.92
CA GLU A 145 -16.01 -18.95 -5.25
C GLU A 145 -16.85 -19.22 -3.99
N ARG A 146 -16.36 -20.07 -3.07
CA ARG A 146 -17.02 -20.32 -1.78
C ARG A 146 -17.09 -19.04 -0.94
N ARG A 147 -16.02 -18.24 -0.97
CA ARG A 147 -15.91 -16.95 -0.29
C ARG A 147 -16.99 -15.99 -0.76
N TRP A 148 -17.17 -15.83 -2.07
CA TRP A 148 -18.19 -14.96 -2.65
C TRP A 148 -19.62 -15.44 -2.37
N ASN A 149 -19.89 -16.74 -2.47
CA ASN A 149 -21.18 -17.31 -2.06
C ASN A 149 -21.55 -16.93 -0.61
N LYS A 150 -20.59 -17.01 0.33
CA LYS A 150 -20.87 -16.68 1.73
C LYS A 150 -21.04 -15.18 1.98
N ILE A 151 -20.34 -14.33 1.22
CA ILE A 151 -20.58 -12.87 1.23
C ILE A 151 -22.02 -12.58 0.75
N GLU A 152 -22.48 -13.19 -0.33
CA GLU A 152 -23.81 -12.97 -0.91
C GLU A 152 -24.93 -13.40 0.05
N GLU A 153 -24.80 -14.58 0.67
CA GLU A 153 -25.72 -15.10 1.69
C GLU A 153 -25.87 -14.12 2.88
N LEU A 154 -24.74 -13.71 3.48
CA LEU A 154 -24.72 -12.82 4.65
C LEU A 154 -25.16 -11.38 4.33
N ALA A 155 -24.96 -10.93 3.09
CA ALA A 155 -25.54 -9.66 2.61
C ALA A 155 -27.07 -9.76 2.49
N GLN A 156 -27.57 -10.86 1.91
CA GLN A 156 -29.00 -11.11 1.74
C GLN A 156 -29.74 -11.23 3.08
N GLU A 157 -29.15 -11.88 4.10
CA GLU A 157 -29.66 -11.89 5.47
C GLU A 157 -29.88 -10.48 6.05
N GLN A 158 -28.99 -9.55 5.73
CA GLN A 158 -29.13 -8.14 6.13
C GLN A 158 -30.03 -7.32 5.19
N GLY A 159 -30.54 -7.90 4.10
CA GLY A 159 -31.31 -7.18 3.08
C GLY A 159 -30.45 -6.18 2.30
N ILE A 160 -29.19 -6.54 2.03
CA ILE A 160 -28.24 -5.78 1.22
C ILE A 160 -28.04 -6.53 -0.10
N THR A 161 -28.21 -5.84 -1.23
CA THR A 161 -27.99 -6.37 -2.58
C THR A 161 -26.55 -6.08 -3.01
N ILE A 162 -25.85 -7.12 -3.48
CA ILE A 162 -24.55 -6.98 -4.14
C ILE A 162 -24.80 -6.90 -5.65
N GLU A 163 -24.62 -5.71 -6.21
CA GLU A 163 -24.80 -5.45 -7.65
C GLU A 163 -23.65 -6.02 -8.49
N GLY A 164 -22.49 -6.23 -7.88
CA GLY A 164 -21.34 -6.89 -8.51
C GLY A 164 -20.02 -6.77 -7.76
N PHE A 165 -19.00 -7.38 -8.37
CA PHE A 165 -17.67 -7.62 -7.81
C PHE A 165 -16.55 -7.05 -8.69
N SER A 166 -15.47 -6.57 -8.07
CA SER A 166 -14.23 -6.16 -8.73
C SER A 166 -12.96 -6.60 -8.01
N THR A 167 -11.95 -6.96 -8.80
CA THR A 167 -10.57 -7.23 -8.38
C THR A 167 -9.56 -6.56 -9.34
N ASP A 168 -8.28 -6.62 -8.99
CA ASP A 168 -7.12 -6.20 -9.78
C ASP A 168 -6.81 -7.14 -10.99
N GLY A 169 -7.30 -8.37 -10.90
CA GLY A 169 -7.12 -9.42 -11.90
C GLY A 169 -6.00 -10.41 -11.57
N ASP A 170 -5.86 -10.79 -10.30
CA ASP A 170 -5.40 -12.13 -9.92
C ASP A 170 -6.10 -13.23 -10.76
N CYS A 171 -5.33 -14.22 -11.22
CA CYS A 171 -5.81 -15.25 -12.14
C CYS A 171 -6.89 -16.18 -11.54
N ARG A 172 -6.89 -16.42 -10.22
CA ARG A 172 -7.90 -17.27 -9.53
C ARG A 172 -9.22 -16.52 -9.41
N MET A 173 -9.17 -15.26 -9.00
CA MET A 173 -10.33 -14.38 -8.97
C MET A 173 -10.92 -14.21 -10.39
N LEU A 174 -10.06 -14.04 -11.41
CA LEU A 174 -10.47 -13.93 -12.80
C LEU A 174 -11.11 -15.23 -13.35
N LYS A 175 -10.64 -16.41 -12.92
CA LYS A 175 -11.27 -17.71 -13.23
C LYS A 175 -12.70 -17.77 -12.67
N VAL A 176 -12.93 -17.35 -11.42
CA VAL A 176 -14.28 -17.27 -10.82
C VAL A 176 -15.17 -16.26 -11.56
N MET A 177 -14.67 -15.05 -11.83
CA MET A 177 -15.41 -14.03 -12.57
C MET A 177 -15.80 -14.50 -13.98
N LYS A 178 -14.90 -15.18 -14.69
CA LYS A 178 -15.17 -15.76 -16.02
C LYS A 178 -16.21 -16.89 -15.95
N SER A 179 -16.13 -17.76 -14.94
CA SER A 179 -17.11 -18.83 -14.71
C SER A 179 -18.52 -18.26 -14.50
N ARG A 180 -18.65 -17.34 -13.55
CA ARG A 180 -19.94 -16.79 -13.12
C ARG A 180 -20.58 -15.86 -14.14
N SER A 181 -19.81 -14.98 -14.78
CA SER A 181 -20.31 -13.92 -15.69
C SER A 181 -21.10 -14.42 -16.90
N GLY A 182 -21.05 -15.71 -17.25
CA GLY A 182 -21.78 -16.24 -18.41
C GLY A 182 -21.32 -15.64 -19.73
N LEU A 183 -20.03 -15.28 -19.83
CA LEU A 183 -19.40 -14.85 -21.09
C LEU A 183 -19.63 -15.91 -22.19
N PRO A 184 -20.02 -15.50 -23.41
CA PRO A 184 -20.53 -16.43 -24.41
C PRO A 184 -19.40 -17.25 -25.02
N THR A 185 -19.29 -18.53 -24.67
CA THR A 185 -18.37 -19.45 -25.35
C THR A 185 -18.78 -19.67 -26.81
N PHE A 186 -20.09 -19.66 -27.11
CA PHE A 186 -20.69 -19.60 -28.45
C PHE A 186 -22.01 -18.81 -28.41
N SER A 187 -22.40 -18.21 -29.52
CA SER A 187 -23.70 -17.57 -29.75
C SER A 187 -23.96 -17.48 -31.25
N ASP A 188 -25.11 -18.00 -31.72
CA ASP A 188 -25.50 -18.04 -33.13
C ASP A 188 -26.44 -16.88 -33.54
N SER A 189 -26.69 -15.91 -32.66
CA SER A 189 -27.47 -14.69 -32.97
C SER A 189 -26.82 -13.41 -32.41
N ASP A 190 -26.30 -13.45 -31.18
CA ASP A 190 -25.86 -12.27 -30.44
C ASP A 190 -24.44 -12.47 -29.87
N TRP A 191 -23.43 -12.35 -30.74
CA TRP A 191 -22.00 -12.56 -30.45
C TRP A 191 -21.38 -11.54 -29.45
N PHE A 192 -22.16 -10.53 -29.03
CA PHE A 192 -21.77 -9.42 -28.17
C PHE A 192 -22.55 -9.35 -26.84
N PHE A 193 -23.51 -10.25 -26.59
CA PHE A 193 -24.16 -10.36 -25.28
C PHE A 193 -23.59 -11.54 -24.47
N ALA A 194 -23.40 -11.32 -23.17
CA ALA A 194 -23.32 -12.42 -22.21
C ALA A 194 -24.74 -12.90 -21.90
N ASN A 195 -24.86 -14.10 -21.34
CA ASN A 195 -26.17 -14.61 -20.94
C ASN A 195 -26.66 -13.82 -19.70
N TYR A 196 -27.54 -12.85 -19.93
CA TYR A 196 -28.01 -11.90 -18.92
C TYR A 196 -28.99 -12.56 -17.96
N ASP A 197 -28.54 -12.78 -16.73
CA ASP A 197 -29.40 -13.09 -15.59
C ASP A 197 -29.50 -11.83 -14.72
N ALA A 198 -30.73 -11.34 -14.51
CA ALA A 198 -31.01 -10.18 -13.69
C ALA A 198 -30.67 -10.40 -12.20
N GLN A 199 -30.78 -11.64 -11.70
CA GLN A 199 -30.50 -12.00 -10.30
C GLN A 199 -29.00 -12.13 -10.01
N ARG A 200 -28.18 -12.39 -11.05
CA ARG A 200 -26.74 -12.61 -10.91
C ARG A 200 -25.99 -11.29 -10.70
N PRO A 201 -25.04 -11.21 -9.74
CA PRO A 201 -24.12 -10.08 -9.63
C PRO A 201 -23.30 -9.86 -10.91
N LEU A 202 -22.88 -8.62 -11.15
CA LEU A 202 -21.94 -8.27 -12.22
C LEU A 202 -20.49 -8.55 -11.82
N TYR A 203 -19.59 -8.65 -12.81
CA TYR A 203 -18.16 -8.88 -12.60
C TYR A 203 -17.36 -7.93 -13.48
N ILE A 204 -16.62 -6.99 -12.90
CA ILE A 204 -15.86 -5.96 -13.63
C ILE A 204 -14.44 -5.88 -13.07
N GLN A 205 -13.45 -6.00 -13.93
CA GLN A 205 -12.03 -5.87 -13.63
C GLN A 205 -11.61 -4.39 -13.53
N ASP A 206 -10.68 -4.06 -12.63
CA ASP A 206 -10.26 -2.67 -12.46
C ASP A 206 -9.58 -2.12 -13.73
N THR A 207 -10.21 -1.12 -14.33
CA THR A 207 -9.75 -0.46 -15.55
C THR A 207 -8.40 0.27 -15.35
N VAL A 208 -8.06 0.67 -14.12
CA VAL A 208 -6.72 1.19 -13.78
C VAL A 208 -5.67 0.09 -13.89
N HIS A 209 -5.97 -1.11 -13.40
CA HIS A 209 -5.10 -2.28 -13.52
C HIS A 209 -4.99 -2.79 -14.97
N ILE A 210 -6.07 -2.76 -15.76
CA ILE A 210 -6.00 -3.02 -17.22
C ILE A 210 -5.02 -2.02 -17.88
N GLY A 211 -5.10 -0.73 -17.52
CA GLY A 211 -4.16 0.29 -18.00
C GLY A 211 -2.70 0.01 -17.66
N THR A 212 -2.40 -0.47 -16.45
CA THR A 212 -1.01 -0.82 -16.06
C THR A 212 -0.54 -2.13 -16.68
N LYS A 213 -1.41 -3.11 -16.90
CA LYS A 213 -1.13 -4.34 -17.68
C LYS A 213 -0.77 -3.99 -19.14
N LEU A 214 -1.57 -3.12 -19.79
CA LEU A 214 -1.29 -2.58 -21.12
C LEU A 214 0.03 -1.77 -21.19
N LYS A 215 0.31 -0.91 -20.21
CA LYS A 215 1.60 -0.20 -20.08
C LYS A 215 2.77 -1.18 -20.01
N THR A 216 2.67 -2.19 -19.15
CA THR A 216 3.78 -3.10 -18.84
C THR A 216 4.16 -3.92 -20.08
N VAL A 217 3.18 -4.46 -20.82
CA VAL A 217 3.46 -5.20 -22.06
C VAL A 217 3.96 -4.29 -23.20
N PHE A 218 3.51 -3.03 -23.26
CA PHE A 218 4.00 -2.02 -24.22
C PHE A 218 5.45 -1.57 -23.97
N LEU A 219 5.93 -1.64 -22.72
CA LEU A 219 7.29 -1.27 -22.33
C LEU A 219 8.26 -2.46 -22.19
N LYS A 220 7.79 -3.73 -22.10
CA LYS A 220 8.64 -4.91 -21.86
C LYS A 220 9.51 -5.23 -23.09
N PRO A 221 10.86 -5.11 -23.03
CA PRO A 221 11.73 -5.23 -24.22
C PRO A 221 11.73 -6.62 -24.88
N SER A 222 11.29 -7.67 -24.17
CA SER A 222 11.19 -9.04 -24.68
C SER A 222 9.90 -9.31 -25.46
N VAL A 223 9.03 -8.32 -25.62
CA VAL A 223 7.74 -8.41 -26.33
C VAL A 223 7.78 -7.46 -27.52
N GLU A 224 7.44 -7.95 -28.71
CA GLU A 224 7.33 -7.13 -29.91
C GLU A 224 5.90 -7.14 -30.43
N LEU A 225 5.05 -6.31 -29.80
CA LEU A 225 3.66 -6.11 -30.19
C LEU A 225 3.58 -5.69 -31.69
N ARG A 226 2.81 -6.45 -32.48
CA ARG A 226 2.65 -6.23 -33.93
C ARG A 226 1.19 -6.34 -34.35
N ILE A 227 0.68 -5.33 -35.04
CA ILE A 227 -0.68 -5.31 -35.62
C ILE A 227 -0.51 -5.51 -37.13
N GLY A 228 -0.57 -6.77 -37.59
CA GLY A 228 -0.12 -7.12 -38.94
C GLY A 228 1.31 -6.62 -39.18
N LYS A 229 1.55 -5.93 -40.30
CA LYS A 229 2.87 -5.38 -40.65
C LYS A 229 3.37 -4.21 -39.78
N TYR A 230 2.56 -3.67 -38.86
CA TYR A 230 2.95 -2.49 -38.06
C TYR A 230 3.43 -2.84 -36.67
N LYS A 231 4.60 -2.32 -36.32
CA LYS A 231 5.15 -2.41 -34.98
C LYS A 231 4.45 -1.46 -34.01
N VAL A 232 4.08 -1.97 -32.85
CA VAL A 232 3.67 -1.19 -31.68
C VAL A 232 4.90 -1.08 -30.78
N SER A 233 5.39 0.13 -30.51
CA SER A 233 6.65 0.29 -29.78
C SER A 233 6.75 1.62 -29.03
N SER A 234 7.34 1.53 -27.83
CA SER A 234 7.78 2.67 -27.03
C SER A 234 8.88 3.51 -27.69
N GLU A 235 9.60 2.98 -28.68
CA GLU A 235 10.62 3.72 -29.43
C GLU A 235 10.03 4.92 -30.18
N HIS A 236 8.80 4.79 -30.72
CA HIS A 236 8.10 5.90 -31.35
C HIS A 236 7.83 7.05 -30.35
N LEU A 237 7.64 6.75 -29.06
CA LEU A 237 7.48 7.76 -28.01
C LEU A 237 8.81 8.35 -27.54
N LYS A 238 9.93 7.62 -27.60
CA LYS A 238 11.27 8.19 -27.38
C LYS A 238 11.63 9.17 -28.49
N ASN A 239 11.49 8.73 -29.75
CA ASN A 239 11.66 9.58 -30.92
C ASN A 239 10.79 10.84 -30.82
N LEU A 240 9.54 10.73 -30.33
CA LEU A 240 8.68 11.89 -30.08
C LEU A 240 9.25 12.84 -29.02
N ILE A 241 9.76 12.33 -27.90
CA ILE A 241 10.38 13.13 -26.82
C ILE A 241 11.65 13.85 -27.30
N ASP A 242 12.44 13.23 -28.17
CA ASP A 242 13.71 13.79 -28.65
C ASP A 242 13.53 14.80 -29.80
N THR A 243 12.52 14.60 -30.66
CA THR A 243 12.33 15.39 -31.89
C THR A 243 11.22 16.45 -31.80
N VAL A 244 10.27 16.30 -30.86
CA VAL A 244 9.12 17.20 -30.72
C VAL A 244 9.17 17.90 -29.36
N SER A 245 8.94 19.21 -29.37
CA SER A 245 8.97 20.00 -28.14
C SER A 245 7.89 19.58 -27.14
N LYS A 246 8.29 19.50 -25.86
CA LYS A 246 7.53 18.92 -24.75
C LYS A 246 6.18 19.60 -24.48
N ASP A 247 5.99 20.86 -24.85
CA ASP A 247 4.70 21.55 -24.75
C ASP A 247 3.59 20.82 -25.51
N LYS A 248 3.91 20.22 -26.67
CA LYS A 248 2.93 19.59 -27.56
C LYS A 248 2.38 18.25 -27.04
N HIS A 249 3.23 17.44 -26.40
CA HIS A 249 2.89 16.06 -25.99
C HIS A 249 3.01 15.81 -24.47
N SER A 250 3.70 16.68 -23.73
CA SER A 250 3.91 16.62 -22.27
C SER A 250 4.64 15.39 -21.71
N LEU A 251 5.18 14.51 -22.55
CA LEU A 251 5.89 13.30 -22.11
C LEU A 251 7.32 13.59 -21.61
N THR A 252 7.91 12.60 -20.97
CA THR A 252 9.30 12.58 -20.47
C THR A 252 9.83 11.15 -20.50
N TYR A 253 11.15 10.96 -20.47
CA TYR A 253 11.75 9.63 -20.32
C TYR A 253 11.27 8.88 -19.07
N SER A 254 11.06 9.58 -17.94
CA SER A 254 10.43 9.02 -16.74
C SER A 254 8.99 8.50 -16.95
N THR A 255 8.27 9.01 -17.95
CA THR A 255 6.95 8.47 -18.31
C THR A 255 7.08 7.08 -18.95
N LEU A 256 8.16 6.83 -19.71
CA LEU A 256 8.46 5.57 -20.39
C LEU A 256 9.24 4.58 -19.53
N ASN A 257 9.41 4.84 -18.22
CA ASN A 257 10.15 3.95 -17.32
C ASN A 257 9.42 2.59 -17.15
N PRO A 258 10.06 1.45 -17.47
CA PRO A 258 9.48 0.12 -17.29
C PRO A 258 9.54 -0.40 -15.85
N THR A 259 10.40 0.12 -14.96
CA THR A 259 10.52 -0.43 -13.59
C THR A 259 9.28 -0.15 -12.75
N ASP A 260 8.71 1.04 -12.91
CA ASP A 260 7.50 1.49 -12.22
C ASP A 260 6.24 0.93 -12.90
N LYS A 261 6.00 -0.38 -12.73
CA LYS A 261 4.88 -1.13 -13.33
C LYS A 261 3.51 -0.55 -12.94
N MET A 262 3.34 -0.15 -11.67
CA MET A 262 2.07 0.31 -11.10
C MET A 262 1.67 1.77 -11.46
N ASN A 263 2.57 2.57 -12.02
CA ASN A 263 2.30 3.97 -12.35
C ASN A 263 1.41 4.13 -13.60
N PHE A 264 0.11 4.07 -13.34
CA PHE A 264 -1.00 4.40 -14.25
C PHE A 264 -0.94 5.83 -14.79
N ASP A 265 -0.54 6.82 -13.96
CA ASP A 265 -0.47 8.25 -14.32
C ASP A 265 0.49 8.51 -15.50
N SER A 266 1.36 7.55 -15.82
CA SER A 266 2.22 7.59 -17.01
C SER A 266 1.52 7.04 -18.24
N PHE A 267 0.69 6.00 -18.11
CA PHE A 267 -0.07 5.42 -19.22
C PHE A 267 -1.28 6.28 -19.61
N ASP A 268 -1.96 6.92 -18.64
CA ASP A 268 -2.94 7.97 -18.93
C ASP A 268 -2.32 9.05 -19.82
N LYS A 269 -1.11 9.53 -19.49
CA LYS A 269 -0.38 10.53 -20.29
C LYS A 269 -0.01 10.03 -21.69
N MET A 270 0.47 8.79 -21.83
CA MET A 270 0.79 8.22 -23.15
C MET A 270 -0.44 8.15 -24.08
N THR A 271 -1.63 7.95 -23.52
CA THR A 271 -2.87 7.77 -24.28
C THR A 271 -3.65 9.06 -24.54
N GLN A 272 -3.16 10.23 -24.10
CA GLN A 272 -3.83 11.53 -24.35
C GLN A 272 -3.78 11.89 -25.84
N GLU A 273 -4.88 12.40 -26.40
CA GLU A 273 -5.02 12.62 -27.86
C GLU A 273 -3.91 13.49 -28.45
N LYS A 274 -3.43 14.52 -27.74
CA LYS A 274 -2.26 15.35 -28.14
C LYS A 274 -0.98 14.53 -28.42
N VAL A 275 -0.79 13.39 -27.76
CA VAL A 275 0.34 12.46 -28.00
C VAL A 275 0.09 11.67 -29.28
N VAL A 276 -1.15 11.23 -29.50
CA VAL A 276 -1.59 10.51 -30.70
C VAL A 276 -1.48 11.40 -31.94
N GLU A 277 -1.89 12.67 -31.83
CA GLU A 277 -1.70 13.71 -32.86
C GLU A 277 -0.21 14.04 -33.08
N ALA A 278 0.57 14.20 -32.01
CA ALA A 278 2.00 14.50 -32.12
C ALA A 278 2.78 13.34 -32.76
N LEU A 279 2.44 12.07 -32.47
CA LEU A 279 2.92 10.91 -33.22
C LEU A 279 2.53 11.03 -34.70
N LYS A 280 1.24 11.13 -35.00
CA LYS A 280 0.68 11.16 -36.37
C LYS A 280 1.32 12.22 -37.26
N ASN A 281 1.65 13.38 -36.69
CA ASN A 281 2.13 14.54 -37.43
C ASN A 281 3.67 14.64 -37.52
N ASN A 282 4.44 13.86 -36.76
CA ASN A 282 5.91 14.03 -36.67
C ASN A 282 6.71 12.73 -36.79
N ILE A 283 6.15 11.56 -36.46
CA ILE A 283 6.88 10.28 -36.38
C ILE A 283 6.41 9.34 -37.50
N PRO A 284 7.29 8.93 -38.45
CA PRO A 284 6.93 7.96 -39.48
C PRO A 284 6.70 6.57 -38.89
N ASP A 285 6.00 5.71 -39.65
CA ASP A 285 5.69 4.29 -39.36
C ASP A 285 4.95 3.98 -38.05
N SER A 286 4.66 4.99 -37.21
CA SER A 286 4.00 4.81 -35.92
C SER A 286 2.50 4.46 -35.99
N LYS A 287 1.93 4.13 -37.17
CA LYS A 287 0.49 3.80 -37.37
C LYS A 287 -0.01 2.80 -36.31
N GLY A 288 0.71 1.71 -36.08
CA GLY A 288 0.33 0.68 -35.09
C GLY A 288 0.34 1.21 -33.65
N THR A 289 1.29 2.07 -33.30
CA THR A 289 1.37 2.69 -31.95
C THR A 289 0.28 3.73 -31.74
N ILE A 290 -0.06 4.51 -32.78
CA ILE A 290 -1.21 5.42 -32.80
C ILE A 290 -2.52 4.66 -32.53
N ALA A 291 -2.74 3.54 -33.23
CA ALA A 291 -3.91 2.69 -33.03
C ALA A 291 -3.96 2.13 -31.59
N PHE A 292 -2.87 1.52 -31.12
CA PHE A 292 -2.77 0.97 -29.76
C PHE A 292 -3.08 2.00 -28.67
N LEU A 293 -2.50 3.20 -28.75
CA LEU A 293 -2.69 4.24 -27.74
C LEU A 293 -4.11 4.83 -27.75
N ARG A 294 -4.71 5.06 -28.94
CA ARG A 294 -6.09 5.55 -29.04
C ARG A 294 -7.11 4.51 -28.57
N ILE A 295 -6.93 3.24 -28.95
CA ILE A 295 -7.77 2.13 -28.47
C ILE A 295 -7.66 1.99 -26.94
N SER A 296 -6.45 2.09 -26.40
CA SER A 296 -6.24 2.12 -24.95
C SER A 296 -6.95 3.32 -24.28
N ARG A 297 -6.95 4.51 -24.90
CA ARG A 297 -7.69 5.68 -24.40
C ARG A 297 -9.18 5.43 -24.34
N PHE A 298 -9.76 4.84 -25.39
CA PHE A 298 -11.19 4.56 -25.47
C PHE A 298 -11.64 3.60 -24.36
N LEU A 299 -10.88 2.54 -24.11
CA LEU A 299 -11.12 1.62 -22.99
C LEU A 299 -11.08 2.32 -21.63
N LEU A 300 -10.05 3.13 -21.37
CA LEU A 300 -9.93 3.85 -20.10
C LEU A 300 -11.08 4.86 -19.90
N ASP A 301 -11.42 5.61 -20.95
CA ASP A 301 -12.48 6.61 -20.93
C ASP A 301 -13.86 6.00 -20.58
N ALA A 302 -14.18 4.81 -21.10
CA ALA A 302 -15.49 4.19 -20.96
C ALA A 302 -15.91 4.01 -19.48
N PHE A 303 -14.95 3.70 -18.61
CA PHE A 303 -15.17 3.59 -17.16
C PHE A 303 -14.77 4.87 -16.41
N LEU A 304 -13.62 5.46 -16.70
CA LEU A 304 -12.99 6.47 -15.84
C LEU A 304 -13.40 7.92 -16.15
N SER A 305 -13.89 8.22 -17.37
CA SER A 305 -14.41 9.56 -17.66
C SER A 305 -15.78 9.76 -16.99
N LYS A 306 -16.04 10.97 -16.48
CA LYS A 306 -17.38 11.39 -16.01
C LYS A 306 -18.21 12.09 -17.08
N GLU A 307 -17.58 12.48 -18.18
CA GLU A 307 -18.16 13.37 -19.21
C GLU A 307 -18.92 12.61 -20.31
N LEU A 308 -18.73 11.29 -20.40
CA LEU A 308 -19.42 10.46 -21.39
C LEU A 308 -20.82 10.02 -20.94
N THR A 309 -21.76 10.08 -21.86
CA THR A 309 -23.09 9.43 -21.78
C THR A 309 -22.96 7.90 -21.72
N PRO A 310 -24.02 7.16 -21.32
CA PRO A 310 -23.99 5.69 -21.31
C PRO A 310 -23.69 5.06 -22.68
N ILE A 311 -24.24 5.64 -23.77
CA ILE A 311 -24.09 5.11 -25.13
C ILE A 311 -22.67 5.28 -25.69
N GLU A 312 -22.01 6.42 -25.43
CA GLU A 312 -20.61 6.66 -25.83
C GLU A 312 -19.61 5.72 -25.14
N ARG A 313 -19.93 5.27 -23.92
CA ARG A 313 -19.10 4.29 -23.18
C ARG A 313 -19.20 2.92 -23.81
N ILE A 314 -20.41 2.48 -24.19
CA ILE A 314 -20.62 1.25 -24.95
C ILE A 314 -19.82 1.34 -26.26
N TYR A 315 -19.96 2.43 -27.03
CA TYR A 315 -19.20 2.65 -28.27
C TYR A 315 -17.68 2.49 -28.08
N LYS A 316 -17.08 3.27 -27.17
CA LYS A 316 -15.64 3.24 -26.90
C LYS A 316 -15.16 1.88 -26.39
N MET A 317 -15.92 1.23 -25.51
CA MET A 317 -15.54 -0.08 -24.97
C MET A 317 -15.65 -1.19 -26.03
N TRP A 318 -16.67 -1.16 -26.88
CA TRP A 318 -16.85 -2.14 -27.95
C TRP A 318 -15.89 -1.94 -29.11
N ILE A 319 -15.57 -0.70 -29.52
CA ILE A 319 -14.45 -0.41 -30.43
C ILE A 319 -13.17 -1.07 -29.91
N SER A 320 -12.88 -0.87 -28.62
CA SER A 320 -11.66 -1.41 -28.01
C SER A 320 -11.64 -2.94 -28.03
N THR A 321 -12.73 -3.56 -27.59
CA THR A 321 -12.88 -5.02 -27.50
C THR A 321 -12.82 -5.68 -28.88
N LEU A 322 -13.51 -5.13 -29.87
CA LEU A 322 -13.46 -5.56 -31.27
C LEU A 322 -12.07 -5.42 -31.87
N PHE A 323 -11.37 -4.31 -31.59
CA PHE A 323 -10.00 -4.12 -32.05
C PHE A 323 -9.06 -5.19 -31.47
N PHE A 324 -9.16 -5.50 -30.18
CA PHE A 324 -8.38 -6.57 -29.55
C PHE A 324 -8.78 -7.97 -30.08
N ARG A 325 -10.08 -8.25 -30.33
CA ARG A 325 -10.53 -9.49 -30.98
C ARG A 325 -9.88 -9.68 -32.36
N ILE A 326 -9.97 -8.68 -33.24
CA ILE A 326 -9.41 -8.75 -34.60
C ILE A 326 -7.88 -8.77 -34.58
N TRP A 327 -7.22 -8.00 -33.72
CA TRP A 327 -5.76 -8.07 -33.55
C TRP A 327 -5.32 -9.46 -33.07
N ARG A 328 -6.01 -10.05 -32.08
CA ARG A 328 -5.76 -11.43 -31.63
C ARG A 328 -5.94 -12.43 -32.77
N TYR A 329 -6.97 -12.27 -33.59
CA TYR A 329 -7.20 -13.12 -34.77
C TYR A 329 -6.04 -13.02 -35.78
N ILE A 330 -5.59 -11.81 -36.13
CA ILE A 330 -4.46 -11.60 -37.05
C ILE A 330 -3.20 -12.32 -36.54
N VAL A 331 -2.83 -12.13 -35.26
CA VAL A 331 -1.67 -12.79 -34.65
C VAL A 331 -1.86 -14.31 -34.50
N SER A 332 -3.10 -14.82 -34.48
CA SER A 332 -3.38 -16.26 -34.42
C SER A 332 -3.32 -16.98 -35.79
N ASN A 333 -3.29 -16.24 -36.90
CA ASN A 333 -3.22 -16.78 -38.27
C ASN A 333 -1.92 -16.40 -39.00
N ASP A 334 -1.00 -15.72 -38.32
CA ASP A 334 0.34 -15.40 -38.80
C ASP A 334 1.32 -16.49 -38.34
N ASN A 335 1.95 -17.19 -39.30
CA ASN A 335 2.87 -18.30 -39.00
C ASN A 335 4.19 -17.85 -38.34
N ASP A 336 4.57 -16.57 -38.51
CA ASP A 336 5.82 -16.01 -38.00
C ASP A 336 5.62 -15.26 -36.66
N ALA A 337 4.41 -15.30 -36.08
CA ALA A 337 4.06 -14.61 -34.84
C ALA A 337 3.61 -15.58 -33.73
N SER A 338 3.65 -15.12 -32.47
CA SER A 338 2.98 -15.79 -31.35
C SER A 338 2.21 -14.81 -30.48
N LEU A 339 1.04 -15.22 -29.98
CA LEU A 339 0.26 -14.44 -29.02
C LEU A 339 1.10 -14.05 -27.79
N THR A 340 1.99 -14.95 -27.35
CA THR A 340 2.89 -14.79 -26.21
C THR A 340 4.05 -13.80 -26.42
N LYS A 341 4.25 -13.28 -27.64
CA LYS A 341 5.31 -12.31 -28.01
C LYS A 341 4.83 -11.10 -28.80
N ASN A 342 3.68 -11.18 -29.49
CA ASN A 342 3.21 -10.16 -30.43
C ASN A 342 1.81 -9.59 -30.10
N PHE A 343 1.16 -10.10 -29.06
CA PHE A 343 -0.14 -9.63 -28.55
C PHE A 343 -0.06 -9.34 -27.04
N ILE A 344 -1.14 -8.82 -26.45
CA ILE A 344 -1.26 -8.61 -25.00
C ILE A 344 -1.48 -9.94 -24.26
N THR A 345 -1.19 -9.99 -22.96
CA THR A 345 -1.38 -11.18 -22.11
C THR A 345 -2.84 -11.66 -22.10
N LEU A 346 -3.06 -12.98 -22.01
CA LEU A 346 -4.40 -13.58 -21.94
C LEU A 346 -5.23 -13.07 -20.74
N ASN A 347 -4.58 -12.84 -19.59
CA ASN A 347 -5.17 -12.19 -18.40
C ASN A 347 -5.77 -10.83 -18.80
N CYS A 348 -4.94 -9.88 -19.24
CA CYS A 348 -5.37 -8.55 -19.68
C CYS A 348 -6.47 -8.60 -20.77
N TYR A 349 -6.35 -9.48 -21.76
CA TYR A 349 -7.38 -9.63 -22.80
C TYR A 349 -8.73 -10.09 -22.22
N THR A 350 -8.71 -11.04 -21.29
CA THR A 350 -9.92 -11.53 -20.59
C THR A 350 -10.56 -10.44 -19.73
N CYS A 351 -9.76 -9.58 -19.08
CA CYS A 351 -10.28 -8.42 -18.33
C CYS A 351 -11.03 -7.43 -19.25
N ILE A 352 -10.53 -7.21 -20.47
CA ILE A 352 -11.16 -6.32 -21.47
C ILE A 352 -12.52 -6.88 -21.91
N GLU A 353 -12.55 -8.16 -22.29
CA GLU A 353 -13.76 -8.88 -22.70
C GLU A 353 -14.84 -8.86 -21.59
N LEU A 354 -14.44 -9.19 -20.36
CA LEU A 354 -15.34 -9.20 -19.21
C LEU A 354 -15.97 -7.81 -18.97
N ASN A 355 -15.17 -6.74 -19.00
CA ASN A 355 -15.65 -5.38 -18.80
C ASN A 355 -16.62 -4.93 -19.91
N ALA A 356 -16.40 -5.34 -21.16
CA ALA A 356 -17.25 -4.95 -22.29
C ALA A 356 -18.66 -5.55 -22.19
N HIS A 357 -18.75 -6.84 -21.86
CA HIS A 357 -20.00 -7.54 -21.64
C HIS A 357 -20.71 -7.02 -20.37
N ALA A 358 -19.99 -6.87 -19.25
CA ALA A 358 -20.56 -6.40 -17.99
C ALA A 358 -21.05 -4.94 -18.04
N LEU A 359 -20.44 -4.06 -18.85
CA LEU A 359 -20.92 -2.69 -19.05
C LEU A 359 -22.31 -2.65 -19.69
N VAL A 360 -22.59 -3.56 -20.64
CA VAL A 360 -23.90 -3.69 -21.28
C VAL A 360 -24.94 -4.24 -20.30
N GLU A 361 -24.59 -5.27 -19.52
CA GLU A 361 -25.47 -5.79 -18.46
C GLU A 361 -25.73 -4.75 -17.35
N TYR A 362 -24.77 -3.86 -17.06
CA TYR A 362 -24.96 -2.76 -16.11
C TYR A 362 -25.92 -1.69 -16.63
N VAL A 363 -25.83 -1.30 -17.91
CA VAL A 363 -26.82 -0.40 -18.54
C VAL A 363 -28.23 -0.98 -18.47
N ARG A 364 -28.39 -2.29 -18.77
CA ARG A 364 -29.68 -2.99 -18.60
C ARG A 364 -30.17 -2.91 -17.16
N ARG A 365 -29.36 -3.31 -16.19
CA ARG A 365 -29.74 -3.34 -14.77
C ARG A 365 -30.06 -1.95 -14.19
N CYS A 366 -29.39 -0.89 -14.64
CA CYS A 366 -29.73 0.50 -14.29
C CYS A 366 -31.03 1.00 -14.94
N ARG A 367 -31.35 0.54 -16.16
CA ARG A 367 -32.56 0.94 -16.88
C ARG A 367 -33.79 0.21 -16.35
N ASP A 368 -33.63 -1.05 -15.99
CA ASP A 368 -34.69 -1.93 -15.53
C ASP A 368 -34.95 -1.78 -14.01
N SER A 369 -34.01 -1.21 -13.24
CA SER A 369 -34.14 -0.88 -11.80
C SER A 369 -33.96 0.62 -11.52
N PRO A 370 -35.03 1.38 -11.22
CA PRO A 370 -34.96 2.84 -11.01
C PRO A 370 -34.24 3.27 -9.72
N ILE A 371 -33.77 2.33 -8.91
CA ILE A 371 -32.89 2.57 -7.74
C ILE A 371 -31.42 2.67 -8.19
N ASN A 372 -31.06 1.96 -9.25
CA ASN A 372 -29.67 1.72 -9.62
C ASN A 372 -29.16 2.80 -10.58
N LYS A 373 -28.55 3.85 -10.01
CA LYS A 373 -27.89 4.89 -10.79
C LYS A 373 -26.63 4.38 -11.50
N PHE A 374 -26.37 4.93 -12.68
CA PHE A 374 -25.31 4.49 -13.58
C PHE A 374 -23.98 5.23 -13.32
N TYR A 375 -23.11 4.62 -12.51
CA TYR A 375 -21.83 5.17 -12.06
C TYR A 375 -20.66 4.22 -12.35
N PRO A 376 -20.28 4.01 -13.63
CA PRO A 376 -19.26 3.02 -14.03
C PRO A 376 -17.87 3.27 -13.41
N TRP A 377 -17.54 4.51 -13.02
CA TRP A 377 -16.29 4.85 -12.31
C TRP A 377 -16.23 4.35 -10.86
N LEU A 378 -17.31 3.80 -10.30
CA LEU A 378 -17.32 3.15 -8.99
C LEU A 378 -17.06 1.63 -9.06
N LEU A 379 -17.08 1.05 -10.26
CA LEU A 379 -17.04 -0.41 -10.49
C LEU A 379 -15.59 -0.88 -10.69
N SER A 380 -14.81 -0.90 -9.61
CA SER A 380 -13.38 -1.24 -9.64
C SER A 380 -12.87 -1.70 -8.26
N SER A 381 -11.64 -2.21 -8.18
CA SER A 381 -10.95 -2.46 -6.90
C SER A 381 -10.29 -1.21 -6.29
N GLN A 382 -10.32 -0.06 -6.97
CA GLN A 382 -9.74 1.20 -6.47
C GLN A 382 -10.22 1.67 -5.07
N PRO A 383 -11.41 1.31 -4.55
CA PRO A 383 -11.77 1.54 -3.14
C PRO A 383 -10.81 0.85 -2.15
N CYS A 384 -10.30 -0.35 -2.47
CA CYS A 384 -9.30 -1.06 -1.68
C CYS A 384 -7.96 -0.35 -1.70
N GLU A 385 -7.41 -0.07 -2.89
CA GLU A 385 -6.18 0.71 -3.08
C GLU A 385 -6.26 2.08 -2.38
N LYS A 386 -7.42 2.77 -2.43
CA LYS A 386 -7.66 4.00 -1.64
C LYS A 386 -7.52 3.73 -0.13
N LYS A 387 -8.18 2.70 0.40
CA LYS A 387 -8.12 2.35 1.84
C LYS A 387 -6.72 1.93 2.29
N ILE A 388 -6.02 1.11 1.51
CA ILE A 388 -4.63 0.71 1.74
C ILE A 388 -3.73 1.94 1.81
N ARG A 389 -3.89 2.89 0.88
CA ARG A 389 -3.13 4.15 0.84
C ARG A 389 -3.44 5.07 2.02
N GLU A 390 -4.68 5.12 2.48
CA GLU A 390 -5.07 5.80 3.72
C GLU A 390 -4.34 5.19 4.94
N LEU A 391 -4.36 3.86 5.08
CA LEU A 391 -3.68 3.12 6.16
C LEU A 391 -2.17 3.32 6.13
N ARG A 392 -1.53 3.25 4.95
CA ARG A 392 -0.10 3.54 4.76
C ARG A 392 0.24 4.98 5.18
N SER A 393 -0.68 5.92 4.97
CA SER A 393 -0.49 7.32 5.36
C SER A 393 -0.65 7.61 6.87
N LEU A 394 -1.32 6.74 7.64
CA LEU A 394 -1.58 6.92 9.07
C LEU A 394 -0.37 6.58 9.96
N THR A 395 0.78 7.18 9.67
CA THR A 395 1.98 7.09 10.51
C THR A 395 1.96 8.12 11.67
N SER A 396 2.89 7.97 12.62
CA SER A 396 3.09 8.96 13.68
C SER A 396 3.92 10.15 13.18
N THR A 397 3.92 11.27 13.92
CA THR A 397 4.63 12.51 13.52
C THR A 397 6.17 12.35 13.47
N PHE A 398 6.69 11.20 13.91
CA PHE A 398 8.12 10.86 13.91
C PHE A 398 8.39 9.50 13.23
N SER A 399 7.46 9.01 12.42
CA SER A 399 7.59 7.75 11.68
C SER A 399 7.25 7.91 10.21
N THR A 400 8.19 7.49 9.36
CA THR A 400 8.03 7.34 7.91
C THR A 400 7.69 5.90 7.51
N VAL A 401 7.41 5.00 8.47
CA VAL A 401 7.18 3.57 8.21
C VAL A 401 5.86 3.38 7.45
N VAL A 402 5.98 3.27 6.12
CA VAL A 402 4.87 3.12 5.16
C VAL A 402 4.16 1.78 5.36
N ASN A 403 4.94 0.72 5.57
CA ASN A 403 4.42 -0.62 5.84
C ASN A 403 3.81 -0.73 7.25
N PHE A 404 3.11 -1.82 7.47
CA PHE A 404 2.43 -2.15 8.72
C PHE A 404 2.41 -3.67 8.89
N SER A 405 2.24 -4.16 10.11
CA SER A 405 1.79 -5.52 10.37
C SER A 405 0.26 -5.60 10.29
N LEU A 406 -0.28 -6.82 10.26
CA LEU A 406 -1.72 -7.07 10.37
C LEU A 406 -2.33 -6.48 11.66
N PHE A 407 -1.64 -6.61 12.80
CA PHE A 407 -2.09 -6.03 14.06
C PHE A 407 -2.16 -4.49 14.02
N GLU A 408 -1.21 -3.84 13.34
CA GLU A 408 -1.30 -2.40 13.06
C GLU A 408 -2.45 -2.04 12.11
N VAL A 409 -2.76 -2.87 11.10
CA VAL A 409 -3.89 -2.64 10.17
C VAL A 409 -5.22 -2.56 10.92
N LEU A 410 -5.50 -3.53 11.78
CA LEU A 410 -6.73 -3.57 12.59
C LEU A 410 -6.89 -2.28 13.43
N HIS A 411 -5.80 -1.83 14.07
CA HIS A 411 -5.78 -0.58 14.83
C HIS A 411 -5.82 0.71 13.98
N ARG A 412 -5.19 0.73 12.80
CA ARG A 412 -5.23 1.85 11.86
C ARG A 412 -6.63 1.99 11.21
N LEU A 413 -7.33 0.88 10.94
CA LEU A 413 -8.67 0.87 10.36
C LEU A 413 -9.73 1.53 11.26
N THR A 414 -9.86 1.13 12.54
CA THR A 414 -10.77 1.79 13.51
C THR A 414 -10.51 3.30 13.59
N ARG A 415 -9.26 3.74 13.37
CA ARG A 415 -8.91 5.16 13.29
C ARG A 415 -9.31 5.82 11.97
N THR A 416 -9.22 5.13 10.82
CA THR A 416 -9.75 5.66 9.55
C THR A 416 -11.25 5.91 9.63
N GLU A 417 -12.02 4.98 10.18
CA GLU A 417 -13.49 5.09 10.23
C GLU A 417 -13.95 6.20 11.17
N LEU A 418 -13.30 6.35 12.33
CA LEU A 418 -13.55 7.48 13.23
C LEU A 418 -13.22 8.83 12.56
N ILE A 419 -12.14 8.90 11.75
CA ILE A 419 -11.81 10.11 10.98
C ILE A 419 -12.85 10.37 9.89
N SER A 420 -13.26 9.36 9.10
CA SER A 420 -14.30 9.52 8.08
C SER A 420 -15.61 10.01 8.68
N LYS A 421 -16.08 9.39 9.77
CA LYS A 421 -17.31 9.80 10.46
C LYS A 421 -17.23 11.25 10.95
N ILE A 422 -16.14 11.64 11.62
CA ILE A 422 -15.93 13.03 12.04
C ILE A 422 -15.93 13.98 10.83
N SER A 423 -15.29 13.59 9.71
CA SER A 423 -15.23 14.40 8.49
C SER A 423 -16.61 14.63 7.86
N GLN A 424 -17.53 13.67 8.04
CA GLN A 424 -18.91 13.74 7.58
C GLN A 424 -19.79 14.54 8.55
N ASP A 425 -19.59 14.37 9.87
CA ASP A 425 -20.29 15.11 10.92
C ASP A 425 -19.89 16.61 10.97
N THR A 426 -18.67 16.98 10.57
CA THR A 426 -18.18 18.38 10.59
C THR A 426 -18.15 19.01 9.21
N GLU A 427 -19.24 19.68 8.82
CA GLU A 427 -19.30 20.46 7.58
C GLU A 427 -18.11 21.41 7.43
N GLY A 428 -17.43 21.34 6.28
CA GLY A 428 -16.30 22.21 5.91
C GLY A 428 -14.90 21.64 6.15
N TYR A 429 -14.70 20.65 7.04
CA TYR A 429 -13.38 20.08 7.32
C TYR A 429 -12.95 19.02 6.29
N LYS A 430 -12.34 19.49 5.19
CA LYS A 430 -11.67 18.61 4.21
C LYS A 430 -10.28 18.23 4.70
N PHE A 431 -10.06 16.95 5.00
CA PHE A 431 -8.71 16.46 5.29
C PHE A 431 -7.85 16.49 4.02
N ALA A 432 -6.66 17.09 4.10
CA ALA A 432 -5.79 17.42 2.95
C ALA A 432 -5.21 16.22 2.17
N ARG A 433 -5.69 15.00 2.44
CA ARG A 433 -5.32 13.74 1.77
C ARG A 433 -6.47 13.11 0.98
N GLU A 434 -7.69 13.62 1.11
CA GLU A 434 -8.81 13.14 0.32
C GLU A 434 -8.81 13.71 -1.10
N ASN A 435 -9.10 12.83 -2.08
CA ASN A 435 -9.50 13.12 -3.46
C ASN A 435 -8.44 13.75 -4.38
N LYS A 436 -7.77 12.90 -5.18
CA LYS A 436 -7.06 13.31 -6.41
C LYS A 436 -7.13 12.35 -7.63
N LYS A 437 -7.76 11.17 -7.56
CA LYS A 437 -7.62 10.12 -8.61
C LYS A 437 -8.87 9.50 -9.25
N LEU A 438 -10.08 9.67 -8.71
CA LEU A 438 -11.30 9.08 -9.31
C LEU A 438 -12.29 10.17 -9.76
N GLY A 439 -12.24 10.47 -11.06
CA GLY A 439 -13.09 11.47 -11.71
C GLY A 439 -12.67 12.92 -11.41
N TYR A 440 -12.69 13.76 -12.44
CA TYR A 440 -12.58 15.21 -12.28
C TYR A 440 -13.83 15.78 -11.58
N ASN A 441 -13.79 17.03 -11.14
CA ASN A 441 -14.91 17.71 -10.47
C ASN A 441 -16.08 18.07 -11.43
N THR A 442 -16.14 17.43 -12.60
CA THR A 442 -17.21 17.61 -13.59
C THR A 442 -18.50 16.91 -13.15
N LYS A 443 -19.63 17.44 -13.59
CA LYS A 443 -20.93 16.78 -13.41
C LYS A 443 -21.00 15.58 -14.38
N PRO A 444 -21.66 14.47 -14.00
CA PRO A 444 -22.04 13.43 -14.96
C PRO A 444 -22.81 14.00 -16.16
N ALA A 445 -22.66 13.37 -17.31
CA ALA A 445 -23.55 13.56 -18.45
C ALA A 445 -25.01 13.15 -18.13
N GLU A 446 -25.96 13.56 -18.97
CA GLU A 446 -27.39 13.38 -18.72
C GLU A 446 -27.78 11.88 -18.76
N GLU A 447 -28.59 11.44 -17.77
CA GLU A 447 -28.77 10.02 -17.41
C GLU A 447 -29.73 9.23 -18.34
N SER A 448 -29.79 9.52 -19.65
CA SER A 448 -30.60 8.76 -20.62
C SER A 448 -29.94 7.40 -20.93
N LEU A 449 -30.47 6.32 -20.35
CA LEU A 449 -29.99 4.96 -20.58
C LEU A 449 -30.56 4.36 -21.88
N PRO A 450 -29.73 3.82 -22.78
CA PRO A 450 -30.18 3.38 -24.10
C PRO A 450 -31.02 2.09 -24.08
N THR A 451 -31.88 1.98 -25.08
CA THR A 451 -32.66 0.79 -25.42
C THR A 451 -31.78 -0.29 -26.06
N GLU A 452 -32.27 -1.53 -26.10
CA GLU A 452 -31.57 -2.64 -26.77
C GLU A 452 -31.27 -2.35 -28.25
N THR A 453 -32.16 -1.64 -28.94
CA THR A 453 -31.98 -1.23 -30.34
C THR A 453 -30.81 -0.25 -30.51
N GLU A 454 -30.68 0.71 -29.60
CA GLU A 454 -29.57 1.68 -29.59
C GLU A 454 -28.25 1.00 -29.21
N ILE A 455 -28.26 0.07 -28.26
CA ILE A 455 -27.11 -0.75 -27.88
C ILE A 455 -26.63 -1.60 -29.07
N GLY A 456 -27.54 -2.27 -29.78
CA GLY A 456 -27.20 -3.00 -31.01
C GLY A 456 -26.65 -2.07 -32.09
N SER A 457 -27.32 -0.95 -32.36
CA SER A 457 -26.91 0.01 -33.38
C SER A 457 -25.51 0.59 -33.13
N ILE A 458 -25.19 0.97 -31.89
CA ILE A 458 -23.88 1.55 -31.57
C ILE A 458 -22.74 0.52 -31.61
N ILE A 459 -23.05 -0.76 -31.36
CA ILE A 459 -22.09 -1.86 -31.49
C ILE A 459 -21.84 -2.21 -32.96
N HIS A 460 -22.87 -2.10 -33.83
CA HIS A 460 -22.67 -2.14 -35.28
C HIS A 460 -21.81 -0.97 -35.78
N GLU A 461 -22.03 0.25 -35.28
CA GLU A 461 -21.17 1.40 -35.61
C GLU A 461 -19.73 1.20 -35.12
N ALA A 462 -19.54 0.62 -33.92
CA ALA A 462 -18.23 0.25 -33.39
C ALA A 462 -17.50 -0.78 -34.28
N VAL A 463 -18.24 -1.76 -34.84
CA VAL A 463 -17.68 -2.69 -35.84
C VAL A 463 -17.19 -1.95 -37.08
N ASP A 464 -17.96 -0.99 -37.62
CA ASP A 464 -17.59 -0.28 -38.84
C ASP A 464 -16.45 0.73 -38.61
N TYR A 465 -16.34 1.33 -37.42
CA TYR A 465 -15.15 2.08 -36.98
C TYR A 465 -13.90 1.18 -36.98
N VAL A 466 -13.99 -0.03 -36.43
CA VAL A 466 -12.86 -0.97 -36.35
C VAL A 466 -12.47 -1.50 -37.73
N LYS A 467 -13.44 -1.85 -38.60
CA LYS A 467 -13.17 -2.17 -40.02
C LYS A 467 -12.41 -1.04 -40.71
N THR A 468 -12.88 0.20 -40.59
CA THR A 468 -12.23 1.38 -41.18
C THR A 468 -10.80 1.54 -40.66
N THR A 469 -10.59 1.35 -39.35
CA THR A 469 -9.26 1.41 -38.73
C THR A 469 -8.30 0.37 -39.31
N PHE A 470 -8.74 -0.87 -39.53
CA PHE A 470 -7.89 -1.90 -40.16
C PHE A 470 -7.68 -1.64 -41.66
N LEU A 471 -8.67 -1.11 -42.38
CA LEU A 471 -8.54 -0.71 -43.79
C LEU A 471 -7.56 0.46 -43.99
N ASP A 472 -7.56 1.47 -43.11
CA ASP A 472 -6.56 2.56 -43.09
C ASP A 472 -5.13 2.06 -42.75
N MET A 473 -5.04 0.90 -42.11
CA MET A 473 -3.80 0.15 -41.91
C MET A 473 -3.49 -0.79 -43.09
N GLU A 474 -4.31 -0.86 -44.15
CA GLU A 474 -4.12 -1.79 -45.28
C GLU A 474 -4.16 -3.27 -44.85
N ILE A 475 -4.92 -3.59 -43.80
CA ILE A 475 -5.12 -4.94 -43.27
C ILE A 475 -6.54 -5.40 -43.67
N GLN A 476 -6.62 -6.51 -44.40
CA GLN A 476 -7.89 -7.13 -44.80
C GLN A 476 -8.19 -8.34 -43.91
N VAL A 477 -9.45 -8.44 -43.50
CA VAL A 477 -10.00 -9.53 -42.67
C VAL A 477 -11.43 -9.78 -43.14
N ASP A 478 -11.85 -11.05 -43.21
CA ASP A 478 -13.20 -11.42 -43.66
C ASP A 478 -14.31 -10.75 -42.82
N SER A 479 -15.37 -10.30 -43.49
CA SER A 479 -16.46 -9.54 -42.86
C SER A 479 -17.11 -10.28 -41.69
N GLU A 480 -17.25 -11.61 -41.77
CA GLU A 480 -17.80 -12.44 -40.69
C GLU A 480 -16.95 -12.42 -39.40
N THR A 481 -15.64 -12.26 -39.51
CA THR A 481 -14.71 -12.35 -38.36
C THR A 481 -14.96 -11.21 -37.35
N TYR A 482 -15.48 -10.08 -37.81
CA TYR A 482 -15.92 -8.96 -36.95
C TYR A 482 -17.16 -9.28 -36.10
N TYR A 483 -17.88 -10.35 -36.41
CA TYR A 483 -19.12 -10.76 -35.75
C TYR A 483 -19.00 -12.15 -35.06
N ARG A 484 -17.77 -12.63 -34.82
CA ARG A 484 -17.51 -13.92 -34.15
C ARG A 484 -16.97 -13.69 -32.72
N PRO A 485 -17.47 -14.43 -31.69
CA PRO A 485 -16.91 -14.36 -30.35
C PRO A 485 -15.59 -15.13 -30.29
N ILE A 486 -14.46 -14.43 -30.23
CA ILE A 486 -13.10 -15.03 -30.27
C ILE A 486 -12.65 -15.48 -28.86
N LEU A 487 -13.58 -16.04 -28.09
CA LEU A 487 -13.34 -16.70 -26.80
C LEU A 487 -13.00 -18.20 -26.95
N LYS A 488 -13.01 -18.71 -28.18
CA LYS A 488 -12.56 -20.05 -28.55
C LYS A 488 -11.02 -20.13 -28.45
N LEU A 489 -10.50 -20.42 -27.26
CA LEU A 489 -9.25 -21.17 -27.14
C LEU A 489 -9.54 -22.63 -27.57
N ASN A 490 -8.50 -23.34 -28.01
CA ASN A 490 -8.65 -24.70 -28.54
C ASN A 490 -9.14 -25.69 -27.46
N LYS A 491 -9.80 -26.77 -27.91
CA LYS A 491 -10.17 -27.90 -27.05
C LYS A 491 -8.95 -28.63 -26.47
N ASP A 492 -7.78 -28.40 -27.03
CA ASP A 492 -6.53 -29.09 -26.73
C ASP A 492 -5.71 -28.40 -25.62
N LEU A 493 -6.25 -27.34 -25.01
CA LEU A 493 -5.76 -26.77 -23.75
C LEU A 493 -6.67 -27.21 -22.60
N ASN A 494 -6.30 -28.30 -21.94
CA ASN A 494 -6.94 -28.75 -20.71
C ASN A 494 -6.74 -27.71 -19.60
N LEU A 495 -7.80 -26.95 -19.27
CA LEU A 495 -7.80 -26.08 -18.08
C LEU A 495 -8.06 -26.85 -16.77
N ASP A 496 -8.08 -28.18 -16.84
CA ASP A 496 -8.01 -29.12 -15.72
C ASP A 496 -6.55 -29.38 -15.27
N GLU A 497 -5.56 -28.96 -16.06
CA GLU A 497 -4.18 -28.81 -15.59
C GLU A 497 -4.06 -27.47 -14.83
N GLU A 498 -3.63 -27.50 -13.57
CA GLU A 498 -3.07 -26.29 -12.93
C GLU A 498 -1.97 -25.74 -13.84
N PRO A 499 -1.87 -24.41 -14.07
CA PRO A 499 -1.20 -23.81 -15.23
C PRO A 499 0.23 -24.32 -15.43
N GLY A 500 0.34 -25.37 -16.27
CA GLY A 500 1.47 -26.30 -16.38
C GLY A 500 2.65 -25.77 -17.19
N SER A 501 2.97 -24.48 -17.05
CA SER A 501 4.28 -23.96 -17.45
C SER A 501 4.70 -22.85 -16.50
N ASP A 502 5.87 -23.04 -15.87
CA ASP A 502 6.48 -22.01 -15.04
C ASP A 502 6.72 -20.71 -15.84
N GLU A 503 6.87 -20.79 -17.16
CA GLU A 503 7.07 -19.66 -18.07
C GLU A 503 5.86 -18.72 -18.28
N GLU A 504 4.61 -19.13 -18.01
CA GLU A 504 3.47 -18.19 -18.02
C GLU A 504 3.20 -17.63 -16.62
N ASN A 505 3.25 -18.47 -15.57
CA ASN A 505 3.08 -17.99 -14.19
C ASN A 505 4.21 -17.04 -13.77
N ALA A 506 5.47 -17.29 -14.16
CA ALA A 506 6.59 -16.40 -13.88
C ALA A 506 6.39 -14.99 -14.46
N ARG A 507 5.65 -14.81 -15.56
CA ARG A 507 5.39 -13.48 -16.15
C ARG A 507 4.54 -12.58 -15.26
N GLU A 508 3.70 -13.17 -14.40
CA GLU A 508 2.85 -12.46 -13.45
C GLU A 508 3.44 -12.50 -12.03
N ASN A 509 4.11 -13.59 -11.62
CA ASN A 509 4.84 -13.65 -10.35
C ASN A 509 6.07 -12.71 -10.32
N GLU A 510 6.74 -12.43 -11.45
CA GLU A 510 7.70 -11.33 -11.60
C GLU A 510 7.10 -9.94 -11.22
N VAL A 511 5.77 -9.80 -11.16
CA VAL A 511 5.07 -8.57 -10.75
C VAL A 511 4.69 -8.59 -9.27
N GLU A 512 4.56 -9.77 -8.66
CA GLU A 512 4.36 -9.98 -7.22
C GLU A 512 5.69 -9.88 -6.44
N ASP A 513 6.69 -10.69 -6.81
CA ASP A 513 7.96 -10.78 -6.09
C ASP A 513 8.80 -9.49 -6.22
N GLN A 514 8.68 -8.77 -7.33
CA GLN A 514 9.31 -7.44 -7.47
C GLN A 514 8.57 -6.31 -6.73
N LYS A 515 7.45 -6.58 -6.04
CA LYS A 515 6.97 -5.66 -4.98
C LYS A 515 7.96 -5.61 -3.80
N HIS A 516 8.85 -6.59 -3.70
CA HIS A 516 9.75 -6.78 -2.57
C HIS A 516 11.15 -6.17 -2.81
N GLU A 517 11.83 -6.45 -3.93
CA GLU A 517 13.25 -6.07 -4.15
C GLU A 517 13.57 -4.59 -3.86
N ASP A 518 12.77 -3.64 -4.39
CA ASP A 518 12.97 -2.19 -4.22
C ASP A 518 12.70 -1.67 -2.78
N ASN A 519 12.24 -2.53 -1.85
CA ASN A 519 12.08 -2.20 -0.42
C ASN A 519 12.76 -3.20 0.53
N ILE A 520 13.57 -4.15 0.04
CA ILE A 520 14.33 -5.09 0.87
C ILE A 520 15.60 -4.44 1.48
N ILE A 521 15.40 -3.86 2.67
CA ILE A 521 16.41 -3.94 3.72
C ILE A 521 16.27 -5.33 4.35
N ASN A 522 17.05 -6.30 3.85
CA ASN A 522 17.14 -7.63 4.45
C ASN A 522 18.05 -7.56 5.67
N ASP A 523 17.44 -7.58 6.87
CA ASP A 523 18.08 -7.84 8.16
C ASP A 523 17.62 -9.19 8.77
N SER A 524 16.67 -9.89 8.12
CA SER A 524 15.96 -11.05 8.67
C SER A 524 16.81 -12.30 8.91
N ASP A 525 17.92 -12.45 8.19
CA ASP A 525 18.61 -13.74 8.06
C ASP A 525 19.75 -13.90 9.09
N LEU A 526 19.81 -13.00 10.09
CA LEU A 526 20.74 -13.08 11.23
C LEU A 526 20.04 -12.97 12.59
N GLU A 527 18.98 -12.16 12.73
CA GLU A 527 18.25 -12.02 14.02
C GLU A 527 17.56 -13.34 14.45
N ASP A 528 16.92 -14.08 13.52
CA ASP A 528 16.19 -15.32 13.81
C ASP A 528 17.09 -16.45 14.39
N VAL A 529 18.42 -16.35 14.26
CA VAL A 529 19.39 -17.31 14.86
C VAL A 529 19.83 -16.89 16.26
N GLU A 530 19.92 -15.60 16.57
CA GLU A 530 20.26 -15.14 17.92
C GLU A 530 19.06 -15.24 18.88
N ASP A 531 17.85 -14.87 18.45
CA ASP A 531 16.65 -14.95 19.31
C ASP A 531 16.28 -16.39 19.70
N VAL A 532 16.43 -17.35 18.78
CA VAL A 532 16.23 -18.78 19.05
C VAL A 532 17.27 -19.34 20.04
N ASN A 533 18.47 -18.77 20.09
CA ASN A 533 19.48 -19.14 21.09
C ASN A 533 19.26 -18.40 22.42
N LEU A 534 18.85 -17.14 22.40
CA LEU A 534 18.49 -16.37 23.60
C LEU A 534 17.33 -17.02 24.37
N MET A 535 16.32 -17.52 23.66
CA MET A 535 15.24 -18.34 24.24
C MET A 535 15.79 -19.61 24.90
N LYS A 536 16.70 -20.34 24.25
CA LYS A 536 17.31 -21.57 24.80
C LYS A 536 18.15 -21.29 26.05
N ASP A 537 18.90 -20.19 26.08
CA ASP A 537 19.66 -19.78 27.26
C ASP A 537 18.74 -19.40 28.42
N ILE A 538 17.64 -18.68 28.16
CA ILE A 538 16.60 -18.40 29.16
C ILE A 538 16.01 -19.71 29.73
N PHE A 539 15.61 -20.66 28.88
CA PHE A 539 15.02 -21.94 29.33
C PHE A 539 16.02 -22.90 29.97
N SER A 540 17.31 -22.84 29.62
CA SER A 540 18.35 -23.60 30.32
C SER A 540 18.61 -23.07 31.75
N SER A 541 18.36 -21.77 31.97
CA SER A 541 18.56 -21.11 33.26
C SER A 541 17.40 -21.39 34.23
N GLN A 542 17.47 -22.52 34.95
CA GLN A 542 16.50 -22.85 36.01
C GLN A 542 16.54 -21.85 37.18
N ARG A 543 15.78 -20.75 37.06
CA ARG A 543 15.40 -19.85 38.15
C ARG A 543 13.89 -19.74 38.19
N THR A 544 13.29 -20.21 39.28
CA THR A 544 11.84 -20.30 39.48
C THR A 544 11.17 -18.93 39.48
N LEU A 545 10.60 -18.54 38.34
CA LEU A 545 9.66 -17.42 38.23
C LEU A 545 8.32 -17.83 38.83
N ASN A 546 8.12 -17.51 40.11
CA ASN A 546 6.83 -17.66 40.80
C ASN A 546 5.80 -16.66 40.25
N LEU A 547 5.17 -17.01 39.13
CA LEU A 547 3.92 -16.42 38.69
C LEU A 547 2.80 -16.84 39.68
N LYS A 548 1.87 -15.92 39.96
CA LYS A 548 0.73 -16.23 40.83
C LYS A 548 -0.31 -17.03 40.08
N ASP A 549 -0.66 -18.17 40.65
CA ASP A 549 -1.81 -18.96 40.23
C ASP A 549 -3.13 -18.20 40.48
N PHE A 550 -4.07 -18.33 39.55
CA PHE A 550 -5.41 -17.75 39.57
C PHE A 550 -6.50 -18.76 39.15
N THR A 551 -6.23 -20.07 39.09
CA THR A 551 -7.17 -21.11 38.60
C THR A 551 -8.38 -21.39 39.50
N HIS A 552 -8.66 -20.54 40.49
CA HIS A 552 -9.81 -20.68 41.41
C HIS A 552 -10.63 -19.38 41.51
N PRO A 553 -11.64 -19.21 40.64
CA PRO A 553 -12.79 -18.36 40.93
C PRO A 553 -13.63 -19.03 42.02
N ASN A 554 -13.94 -18.33 43.10
CA ASN A 554 -14.78 -18.89 44.17
C ASN A 554 -16.20 -19.18 43.67
N GLU A 555 -16.63 -20.44 43.73
CA GLU A 555 -18.05 -20.79 43.72
C GLU A 555 -18.68 -20.39 45.06
N GLU A 556 -19.68 -19.50 45.07
CA GLU A 556 -20.78 -19.65 46.03
C GLU A 556 -22.12 -19.06 45.55
N LYS A 557 -22.93 -19.97 44.98
CA LYS A 557 -24.40 -20.08 45.02
C LYS A 557 -25.22 -18.79 45.12
N THR A 558 -25.95 -18.52 44.03
CA THR A 558 -27.21 -17.75 44.06
C THR A 558 -28.25 -18.36 45.02
N GLN A 559 -28.86 -17.52 45.85
CA GLN A 559 -30.26 -17.70 46.26
C GLN A 559 -30.95 -16.34 46.42
N THR A 560 -32.19 -16.25 45.96
CA THR A 560 -33.00 -15.02 45.93
C THR A 560 -34.04 -15.01 47.04
N SER A 561 -34.08 -13.94 47.84
CA SER A 561 -35.33 -13.49 48.46
C SER A 561 -35.30 -11.98 48.72
N THR A 562 -36.44 -11.34 48.51
CA THR A 562 -36.72 -9.97 48.92
C THR A 562 -37.18 -9.96 50.37
N GLU A 563 -36.74 -8.98 51.17
CA GLU A 563 -37.67 -8.10 51.88
C GLU A 563 -37.00 -6.86 52.51
N THR A 564 -37.82 -5.92 52.95
CA THR A 564 -37.41 -4.59 53.41
C THR A 564 -37.30 -4.49 54.93
N SER A 565 -36.32 -3.74 55.42
CA SER A 565 -36.54 -2.86 56.58
C SER A 565 -35.46 -1.79 56.67
N ALA A 566 -35.82 -0.63 57.22
CA ALA A 566 -34.89 0.46 57.53
C ALA A 566 -34.91 0.74 59.02
N SER A 567 -33.78 1.17 59.60
CA SER A 567 -33.79 2.01 60.82
C SER A 567 -32.46 2.71 61.09
N LYS A 568 -32.54 3.73 61.96
CA LYS A 568 -31.48 4.70 62.28
C LYS A 568 -30.88 4.43 63.66
N SER A 569 -29.57 4.61 63.82
CA SER A 569 -28.84 5.21 64.97
C SER A 569 -27.37 4.75 64.93
N ALA A 570 -26.30 5.51 65.20
CA ALA A 570 -26.03 6.76 65.93
C ALA A 570 -25.41 6.58 67.34
N PHE A 571 -24.32 7.34 67.58
CA PHE A 571 -23.76 7.78 68.87
C PHE A 571 -22.75 6.92 69.67
N LEU A 572 -21.45 7.26 69.44
CA LEU A 572 -20.53 7.92 70.41
C LEU A 572 -19.57 7.14 71.36
N LYS A 573 -18.27 7.55 71.29
CA LYS A 573 -17.21 7.57 72.35
C LYS A 573 -16.61 6.18 72.76
N LYS A 574 -15.36 6.06 73.25
CA LYS A 574 -14.32 7.06 73.65
C LYS A 574 -12.86 6.52 73.56
N ASN A 575 -11.89 7.43 73.43
CA ASN A 575 -10.42 7.29 73.56
C ASN A 575 -9.98 7.02 75.05
N PRO A 576 -8.68 6.82 75.48
CA PRO A 576 -7.43 7.35 74.86
C PRO A 576 -6.03 6.70 75.10
N GLY A 577 -5.01 7.21 74.37
CA GLY A 577 -3.57 7.21 74.74
C GLY A 577 -2.64 6.73 73.60
N LYS A 578 -1.45 7.30 73.33
CA LYS A 578 -0.68 8.45 73.90
C LYS A 578 0.23 9.09 72.80
N ARG A 579 0.39 10.43 72.83
CA ARG A 579 1.60 11.29 72.62
C ARG A 579 2.72 10.87 71.60
N ILE A 580 3.38 11.75 70.82
CA ILE A 580 3.78 13.18 71.02
C ILE A 580 3.93 13.98 69.67
N ALA A 581 4.06 15.31 69.76
CA ALA A 581 4.12 16.35 68.69
C ALA A 581 5.37 16.30 67.75
N ASN A 582 5.42 16.94 66.57
CA ASN A 582 5.45 18.39 66.20
C ASN A 582 5.16 18.55 64.66
N LYS A 583 5.00 19.70 63.95
CA LYS A 583 4.85 21.18 64.11
C LYS A 583 4.07 21.69 62.85
N ARG A 584 3.20 22.72 62.88
CA ARG A 584 3.38 24.18 62.52
C ARG A 584 4.33 24.49 61.33
N SER A 585 4.03 25.42 60.40
CA SER A 585 2.97 26.47 60.27
C SER A 585 2.53 26.67 58.81
N LEU A 586 1.26 26.89 58.45
CA LEU A 586 0.34 28.03 58.70
C LEU A 586 0.69 29.35 57.96
N GLY A 587 -0.04 29.61 56.86
CA GLY A 587 -0.21 30.92 56.20
C GLY A 587 -1.67 31.10 55.77
N LYS A 588 -2.28 32.28 55.95
CA LYS A 588 -3.71 32.55 55.70
C LYS A 588 -3.95 33.95 55.13
N ARG A 589 -5.14 34.12 54.51
CA ARG A 589 -5.79 35.36 54.01
C ARG A 589 -5.52 35.63 52.51
N LYS A 590 -6.43 36.25 51.75
CA LYS A 590 -7.75 36.85 52.11
C LYS A 590 -8.75 36.69 50.95
N LYS A 591 -10.05 36.59 51.24
CA LYS A 591 -11.11 36.77 50.23
C LYS A 591 -11.25 38.26 49.88
N LEU A 592 -11.54 38.55 48.62
CA LEU A 592 -12.38 39.69 48.24
C LEU A 592 -13.34 39.27 47.11
N ARG A 593 -14.55 39.82 47.09
CA ARG A 593 -15.60 39.59 46.09
C ARG A 593 -15.83 40.91 45.36
N ARG A 594 -15.96 40.89 44.03
CA ARG A 594 -16.79 41.86 43.30
C ARG A 594 -17.19 41.27 41.95
N ASN A 595 -18.48 41.29 41.63
CA ASN A 595 -18.97 41.00 40.29
C ASN A 595 -18.94 42.29 39.46
N LYS A 596 -18.74 42.16 38.15
CA LYS A 596 -19.51 42.93 37.16
C LYS A 596 -19.46 42.23 35.81
N GLU A 597 -20.60 42.17 35.12
CA GLU A 597 -20.66 41.88 33.69
C GLU A 597 -20.55 43.20 32.90
N SER A 598 -19.97 43.14 31.69
CA SER A 598 -20.47 43.84 30.50
C SER A 598 -19.65 43.49 29.27
N SER A 599 -20.34 43.35 28.13
CA SER A 599 -19.81 43.19 26.78
C SER A 599 -19.02 44.40 26.27
N SER A 600 -18.08 44.16 25.33
CA SER A 600 -17.97 44.92 24.07
C SER A 600 -17.09 44.13 23.09
N GLU A 601 -17.35 44.31 21.79
CA GLU A 601 -16.42 44.01 20.71
C GLU A 601 -15.44 45.18 20.54
N GLU A 602 -14.22 44.95 20.04
CA GLU A 602 -13.75 45.54 18.77
C GLU A 602 -12.34 45.05 18.39
N THR A 603 -11.93 45.40 17.16
CA THR A 603 -10.72 44.94 16.45
C THR A 603 -9.48 45.79 16.75
N SER A 604 -8.29 45.24 16.48
CA SER A 604 -7.19 45.98 15.87
C SER A 604 -6.07 45.06 15.41
N ASP A 605 -5.61 45.22 14.17
CA ASP A 605 -4.35 44.66 13.69
C ASP A 605 -3.16 45.46 14.24
N ILE A 606 -2.11 44.78 14.69
CA ILE A 606 -0.75 45.34 14.78
C ILE A 606 0.20 44.32 14.16
N SER A 607 1.13 44.80 13.35
CA SER A 607 2.11 43.98 12.64
C SER A 607 3.52 44.56 12.78
N LEU A 608 4.51 43.72 12.41
CA LEU A 608 5.92 44.02 12.15
C LEU A 608 6.90 44.16 13.34
N HIS A 609 7.93 43.33 13.21
CA HIS A 609 9.36 43.53 13.49
C HIS A 609 9.94 43.45 14.92
N ASP A 610 10.73 42.37 15.06
CA ASP A 610 12.18 42.39 15.30
C ASP A 610 12.71 42.65 16.72
N HIS A 611 13.39 41.64 17.26
CA HIS A 611 14.85 41.73 17.50
C HIS A 611 15.46 40.35 17.77
N SER A 612 16.76 40.24 17.50
CA SER A 612 17.59 39.05 17.75
C SER A 612 18.55 39.29 18.91
N SER A 613 18.56 38.35 19.86
CA SER A 613 19.62 38.03 20.81
C SER A 613 19.40 36.55 21.18
N ASP A 614 20.34 35.62 21.08
CA ASP A 614 21.81 35.68 21.21
C ASP A 614 22.25 35.97 22.64
N ASP A 615 22.11 34.93 23.48
CA ASP A 615 22.65 34.83 24.84
C ASP A 615 23.60 33.63 24.88
N SER A 616 24.88 33.90 25.16
CA SER A 616 25.93 32.88 25.28
C SER A 616 26.48 32.85 26.71
N GLU A 617 26.20 31.78 27.45
CA GLU A 617 26.79 31.58 28.78
C GLU A 617 27.96 30.59 28.76
N TYR A 618 29.09 31.15 29.19
CA TYR A 618 30.45 30.64 29.28
C TYR A 618 30.64 29.23 29.85
N PHE A 619 31.71 28.58 29.39
CA PHE A 619 32.41 27.54 30.14
C PHE A 619 33.13 28.14 31.35
N ASN A 620 33.25 27.35 32.43
CA ASN A 620 34.35 27.52 33.37
C ASN A 620 35.58 26.77 32.81
N GLU A 621 36.68 27.48 32.61
CA GLU A 621 38.02 26.88 32.65
C GLU A 621 38.49 26.84 34.10
N ASP A 622 39.31 25.86 34.47
CA ASP A 622 40.33 26.03 35.51
C ASP A 622 41.48 25.03 35.32
N GLU A 623 42.65 25.39 35.83
CA GLU A 623 43.91 24.61 35.87
C GLU A 623 44.40 23.99 34.53
N ARG A 624 45.06 24.84 33.72
CA ARG A 624 46.18 24.37 32.89
C ARG A 624 47.35 23.92 33.77
N SER A 625 48.08 22.92 33.30
CA SER A 625 49.53 22.83 33.56
C SER A 625 50.24 22.91 32.20
N ASP A 626 51.23 23.79 32.09
CA ASP A 626 51.88 24.11 30.82
C ASP A 626 53.10 23.20 30.59
N GLU A 627 53.10 22.45 29.47
CA GLU A 627 54.33 22.04 28.79
C GLU A 627 54.20 22.41 27.31
N GLU A 628 55.14 23.23 26.81
CA GLU A 628 55.13 23.72 25.43
C GLU A 628 55.60 22.67 24.40
N GLU A 629 55.30 22.99 23.14
CA GLU A 629 55.48 22.17 21.94
C GLU A 629 56.75 21.28 21.90
N THR A 630 56.53 19.98 21.66
CA THR A 630 57.31 19.30 20.61
C THR A 630 56.38 18.74 19.55
N LYS A 631 56.56 19.15 18.29
CA LYS A 631 55.87 18.55 17.13
C LYS A 631 56.39 17.14 16.89
N LYS A 632 55.88 16.18 17.67
CA LYS A 632 56.02 14.76 17.37
C LYS A 632 55.02 14.40 16.29
N GLU A 633 55.52 14.01 15.13
CA GLU A 633 54.76 13.20 14.18
C GLU A 633 54.42 11.87 14.86
N ASN A 634 53.27 11.82 15.51
CA ASN A 634 52.71 10.57 16.00
C ASN A 634 52.32 9.72 14.80
N LYS A 635 53.29 8.97 14.24
CA LYS A 635 53.03 7.82 13.38
C LYS A 635 52.10 6.87 14.15
N VAL A 636 50.80 6.96 13.88
CA VAL A 636 49.79 6.12 14.51
C VAL A 636 50.17 4.68 14.23
N GLN A 637 50.47 3.90 15.27
CA GLN A 637 50.75 2.49 15.11
C GLN A 637 49.42 1.78 14.82
N ILE A 638 49.16 1.53 13.54
CA ILE A 638 47.89 0.98 13.09
C ILE A 638 47.82 -0.52 13.39
N GLU A 639 46.85 -0.89 14.22
CA GLU A 639 46.53 -2.26 14.64
C GLU A 639 45.53 -2.91 13.67
N VAL A 640 45.67 -4.22 13.48
CA VAL A 640 44.71 -5.03 12.70
C VAL A 640 43.48 -5.33 13.57
N GLU A 641 42.31 -5.48 12.95
CA GLU A 641 40.99 -5.62 13.56
C GLU A 641 40.50 -4.41 14.39
N LYS A 642 41.20 -3.27 14.34
CA LYS A 642 40.73 -1.97 14.87
C LYS A 642 40.09 -1.10 13.79
N TYR A 643 39.18 -0.22 14.22
CA TYR A 643 38.53 0.78 13.35
C TYR A 643 39.28 2.12 13.39
N TYR A 644 39.38 2.78 12.24
CA TYR A 644 39.99 4.11 12.09
C TYR A 644 39.19 4.97 11.10
N ALA A 645 39.31 6.29 11.22
CA ALA A 645 38.79 7.25 10.26
C ALA A 645 39.85 7.57 9.19
N VAL A 646 39.43 7.55 7.93
CA VAL A 646 40.25 7.75 6.73
C VAL A 646 39.78 9.00 5.99
N PHE A 647 40.73 9.83 5.56
CA PHE A 647 40.49 11.08 4.83
C PHE A 647 40.33 10.81 3.33
N TYR A 648 39.28 11.36 2.73
CA TYR A 648 39.12 11.53 1.28
C TYR A 648 38.53 12.93 1.02
N ASP A 649 38.77 13.50 -0.16
CA ASP A 649 38.35 14.89 -0.48
C ASP A 649 36.84 15.14 -0.34
N ILE A 650 36.04 14.10 -0.56
CA ILE A 650 34.57 14.12 -0.48
C ILE A 650 34.02 13.98 0.94
N GLY A 651 34.82 13.47 1.89
CA GLY A 651 34.37 13.13 3.24
C GLY A 651 35.35 12.22 3.97
N TRP A 652 35.18 12.08 5.29
CA TRP A 652 35.87 11.05 6.05
C TRP A 652 35.04 9.77 6.08
N PHE A 653 35.72 8.61 6.05
CA PHE A 653 35.10 7.29 6.06
C PHE A 653 35.63 6.46 7.22
N LEU A 654 34.80 5.56 7.75
CA LEU A 654 35.15 4.70 8.87
C LEU A 654 35.40 3.28 8.37
N GLY A 655 36.53 2.67 8.71
CA GLY A 655 36.88 1.33 8.25
C GLY A 655 37.70 0.53 9.25
N ARG A 656 37.61 -0.80 9.16
CA ARG A 656 38.41 -1.74 9.96
C ARG A 656 39.63 -2.18 9.17
N VAL A 657 40.79 -2.13 9.80
CA VAL A 657 42.05 -2.60 9.19
C VAL A 657 42.05 -4.12 9.23
N ILE A 658 42.17 -4.77 8.06
CA ILE A 658 42.16 -6.24 7.93
C ILE A 658 43.55 -6.82 7.62
N GLY A 659 44.53 -5.98 7.32
CA GLY A 659 45.93 -6.40 7.12
C GLY A 659 46.83 -5.27 6.64
N GLN A 660 48.12 -5.60 6.51
CA GLN A 660 49.11 -4.81 5.77
C GLN A 660 49.30 -5.45 4.40
N ASP A 661 49.42 -4.65 3.34
CA ASP A 661 49.81 -5.19 2.03
C ASP A 661 51.27 -5.66 2.07
N LYS A 662 51.58 -6.71 1.32
CA LYS A 662 52.93 -7.31 1.22
C LYS A 662 53.51 -7.24 -0.19
N ASN A 663 52.82 -6.61 -1.14
CA ASN A 663 53.28 -6.46 -2.52
C ASN A 663 54.31 -5.34 -2.70
N GLN A 664 55.39 -5.34 -1.91
CA GLN A 664 56.58 -4.56 -2.22
C GLN A 664 57.40 -5.28 -3.30
N ASN A 665 57.43 -4.73 -4.51
CA ASN A 665 58.48 -5.04 -5.48
C ASN A 665 59.76 -4.31 -5.08
N ASP A 666 60.91 -4.98 -5.18
CA ASP A 666 62.22 -4.38 -4.91
C ASP A 666 62.58 -3.31 -5.95
N ASN A 667 62.18 -2.05 -5.73
CA ASN A 667 62.94 -0.88 -6.13
C ASN A 667 62.51 0.40 -5.35
N LYS A 668 63.55 1.08 -4.88
CA LYS A 668 63.67 2.49 -4.43
C LYS A 668 62.69 3.51 -5.05
N ASP A 669 62.22 4.55 -4.36
CA ASP A 669 62.60 5.11 -3.04
C ASP A 669 61.35 5.59 -2.25
N GLU A 670 61.56 5.87 -0.94
CA GLU A 670 60.62 6.43 0.07
C GLU A 670 59.35 5.61 0.41
N THR A 671 59.09 5.47 1.72
CA THR A 671 58.22 4.43 2.28
C THR A 671 56.77 4.89 2.50
N GLU A 672 55.95 4.81 1.46
CA GLU A 672 54.48 4.90 1.62
C GLU A 672 53.93 3.55 2.11
N GLU A 673 53.87 3.38 3.44
CA GLU A 673 53.28 2.20 4.05
C GLU A 673 51.77 2.14 3.73
N THR A 674 51.31 1.03 3.15
CA THR A 674 49.90 0.79 2.80
C THR A 674 49.27 -0.29 3.68
N ILE A 675 47.94 -0.24 3.81
CA ILE A 675 47.13 -1.14 4.61
C ILE A 675 45.83 -1.48 3.88
N LEU A 676 45.31 -2.68 4.15
CA LEU A 676 44.01 -3.12 3.66
C LEU A 676 42.94 -2.73 4.68
N ILE A 677 42.00 -1.88 4.27
CA ILE A 677 40.87 -1.41 5.08
C ILE A 677 39.56 -1.93 4.47
N LYS A 678 38.72 -2.54 5.30
CA LYS A 678 37.32 -2.83 4.97
C LYS A 678 36.44 -1.69 5.49
N PHE A 679 35.74 -0.98 4.60
CA PHE A 679 34.94 0.19 4.97
C PHE A 679 33.54 -0.16 5.48
N LEU A 680 33.02 0.70 6.35
CA LEU A 680 31.62 0.77 6.79
C LEU A 680 30.89 1.83 5.97
N LYS A 681 29.65 1.52 5.57
CA LYS A 681 28.73 2.50 4.99
C LYS A 681 28.09 3.30 6.12
N GLN A 682 28.15 4.64 6.07
CA GLN A 682 27.36 5.46 6.96
C GLN A 682 25.87 5.44 6.53
N ASP A 683 24.97 5.28 7.49
CA ASP A 683 23.53 5.47 7.32
C ASP A 683 22.98 6.35 8.46
N LEU A 684 22.62 7.59 8.13
CA LEU A 684 22.27 8.66 9.07
C LEU A 684 23.33 8.85 10.18
N GLU A 685 23.04 8.43 11.41
CA GLU A 685 23.97 8.50 12.57
C GLU A 685 24.65 7.16 12.90
N ARG A 686 24.40 6.12 12.10
CA ARG A 686 24.90 4.75 12.26
C ARG A 686 25.90 4.41 11.17
N PHE A 687 26.65 3.33 11.39
CA PHE A 687 27.57 2.74 10.41
C PHE A 687 27.24 1.25 10.27
N VAL A 688 27.14 0.75 9.04
CA VAL A 688 26.79 -0.65 8.73
C VAL A 688 27.79 -1.29 7.79
N TRP A 689 27.92 -2.62 7.80
CA TRP A 689 28.69 -3.28 6.74
C TRP A 689 27.95 -3.20 5.38
N PRO A 690 28.61 -2.79 4.28
CA PRO A 690 27.99 -2.80 2.96
C PRO A 690 27.78 -4.26 2.47
N LYS A 691 26.64 -4.51 1.79
CA LYS A 691 26.25 -5.83 1.24
C LYS A 691 27.35 -6.44 0.36
N VAL A 692 28.05 -5.61 -0.42
CA VAL A 692 29.31 -5.96 -1.09
C VAL A 692 30.46 -5.46 -0.24
N LYS A 693 31.47 -6.30 0.02
CA LYS A 693 32.63 -5.94 0.85
C LYS A 693 33.48 -4.86 0.18
N ASP A 694 33.28 -3.61 0.58
CA ASP A 694 34.19 -2.51 0.24
C ASP A 694 35.52 -2.71 0.98
N VAL A 695 36.55 -3.09 0.23
CA VAL A 695 37.92 -3.33 0.72
C VAL A 695 38.87 -2.61 -0.21
N GLN A 696 39.69 -1.71 0.34
CA GLN A 696 40.62 -0.87 -0.42
C GLN A 696 42.01 -0.94 0.20
N VAL A 697 43.02 -0.73 -0.66
CA VAL A 697 44.39 -0.42 -0.22
C VAL A 697 44.43 1.08 0.08
N VAL A 698 44.83 1.44 1.29
CA VAL A 698 44.89 2.81 1.80
C VAL A 698 46.30 3.08 2.31
N GLU A 699 46.91 4.17 1.90
CA GLU A 699 48.19 4.63 2.45
C GLU A 699 47.97 5.16 3.88
N LYS A 700 48.87 4.82 4.81
CA LYS A 700 48.71 5.21 6.22
C LYS A 700 48.62 6.73 6.43
N LYS A 701 49.13 7.55 5.50
CA LYS A 701 49.06 9.02 5.54
C LYS A 701 47.63 9.58 5.49
N PHE A 702 46.66 8.81 4.98
CA PHE A 702 45.24 9.19 4.98
C PHE A 702 44.48 8.75 6.25
N VAL A 703 45.09 7.98 7.15
CA VAL A 703 44.45 7.56 8.42
C VAL A 703 44.72 8.60 9.50
N PHE A 704 43.69 9.37 9.87
CA PHE A 704 43.86 10.59 10.66
C PHE A 704 43.24 10.56 12.08
N TYR A 705 42.47 9.51 12.40
CA TYR A 705 41.93 9.33 13.76
C TYR A 705 41.68 7.85 14.10
N GLY A 706 42.11 7.43 15.29
CA GLY A 706 41.81 6.12 15.87
C GLY A 706 42.96 5.57 16.74
N PRO A 707 42.84 4.33 17.25
CA PRO A 707 41.74 3.39 17.05
C PRO A 707 40.42 3.88 17.67
N ILE A 708 39.31 3.42 17.09
CA ILE A 708 37.94 3.83 17.44
C ILE A 708 37.16 2.64 17.99
N ASP A 709 36.60 2.80 19.19
CA ASP A 709 35.64 1.85 19.77
C ASP A 709 34.22 2.17 19.29
N LEU A 710 33.65 1.27 18.48
CA LEU A 710 32.24 1.34 18.10
C LEU A 710 31.33 0.65 19.12
N CYS A 711 30.12 1.18 19.29
CA CYS A 711 29.10 0.63 20.17
C CYS A 711 27.98 -0.04 19.35
N GLY A 712 27.67 -1.31 19.64
CA GLY A 712 26.66 -2.11 18.93
C GLY A 712 27.27 -3.20 18.03
N ASN A 713 26.46 -4.19 17.66
CA ASN A 713 26.86 -5.39 16.91
C ASN A 713 26.37 -5.34 15.44
N ASP A 714 26.55 -4.20 14.77
CA ASP A 714 25.92 -3.84 13.49
C ASP A 714 24.38 -3.68 13.61
N PRO A 715 23.79 -2.48 13.38
CA PRO A 715 24.43 -1.20 13.09
C PRO A 715 25.29 -0.67 14.24
N PHE A 716 26.50 -0.25 13.90
CA PHE A 716 27.45 0.39 14.80
C PHE A 716 27.09 1.85 15.06
N THR A 717 27.34 2.32 16.27
CA THR A 717 27.23 3.74 16.66
C THR A 717 28.57 4.28 17.14
N LEU A 718 28.90 5.49 16.69
CA LEU A 718 30.11 6.20 17.04
C LEU A 718 29.87 7.06 18.29
N LYS A 719 30.73 6.95 19.31
CA LYS A 719 30.66 7.77 20.53
C LYS A 719 30.72 9.26 20.14
N ARG A 720 29.81 10.08 20.69
CA ARG A 720 29.68 11.51 20.32
C ARG A 720 30.97 12.32 20.48
N MET A 721 31.82 11.96 21.45
CA MET A 721 33.13 12.59 21.64
C MET A 721 34.07 12.34 20.46
N ASP A 722 34.10 11.10 19.95
CA ASP A 722 34.94 10.71 18.82
C ASP A 722 34.41 11.28 17.51
N LYS A 723 33.09 11.29 17.29
CA LYS A 723 32.46 11.99 16.15
C LYS A 723 32.87 13.47 16.11
N ASN A 724 32.74 14.19 17.23
CA ASN A 724 33.13 15.60 17.31
C ASN A 724 34.63 15.83 17.02
N LYS A 725 35.53 14.93 17.48
CA LYS A 725 36.97 15.02 17.21
C LYS A 725 37.31 14.73 15.75
N ILE A 726 36.70 13.70 15.16
CA ILE A 726 36.89 13.35 13.75
C ILE A 726 36.39 14.49 12.84
N GLU A 727 35.21 15.03 13.11
CA GLU A 727 34.68 16.19 12.37
C GLU A 727 35.51 17.47 12.53
N LYS A 728 36.21 17.64 13.67
CA LYS A 728 37.18 18.73 13.84
C LYS A 728 38.45 18.46 13.02
N ASN A 729 39.13 17.35 13.27
CA ASN A 729 40.39 17.01 12.59
C ASN A 729 40.23 16.99 11.06
N TYR A 730 39.11 16.50 10.54
CA TYR A 730 38.82 16.52 9.10
C TYR A 730 38.70 17.95 8.53
N LYS A 731 38.09 18.89 9.27
CA LYS A 731 38.03 20.31 8.88
C LYS A 731 39.41 20.96 8.95
N ASP A 732 40.16 20.69 10.01
CA ASP A 732 41.51 21.24 10.19
C ASP A 732 42.45 20.75 9.07
N MET A 733 42.39 19.47 8.69
CA MET A 733 43.12 18.92 7.54
C MET A 733 42.64 19.50 6.20
N LYS A 734 41.33 19.66 6.00
CA LYS A 734 40.75 20.23 4.76
C LYS A 734 40.96 21.76 4.62
N LEU A 735 41.64 22.39 5.58
CA LEU A 735 42.16 23.76 5.49
C LEU A 735 43.69 23.79 5.27
N CYS A 736 44.35 22.63 5.20
CA CYS A 736 45.79 22.46 4.97
C CYS A 736 46.12 21.76 3.63
N VAL A 737 45.10 21.43 2.83
CA VAL A 737 45.17 20.82 1.49
C VAL A 737 44.47 21.75 0.50
#